data_AF-A0A918T9F3-F1
#
_entry.id   AF-A0A918T9F3-F1
#
_cell.length_a   1.000
_cell.length_b   1.000
_cell.length_c   1.000
_cell.angle_alpha   90.00
_cell.angle_beta   90.00
_cell.angle_gamma   90.00
#
_symmetry.space_group_name_H-M   'P 1'
#
loop_
_entity.id
_entity.type
_entity.pdbx_description
1 polymer ?
#
loop_
_entity_poly.entity_id
_entity_poly.type
_entity_poly.pdbx_seq_one_letter_code
_entity_poly.pdbx_strand_id
1 'polypeptide(L)'
;MAAEEANGGRPEDAAPGPSLEKRERPDAGPGPGPDATLMMRPAGADRNGGADRNGGAGRHGDAPAEPAGDTSRDAPPEDRIPEGYPAGTGAVPPPPTAPPSFGGASGVSGGYGGYGDQGGGGGYGGGGGYGGGGGAPGDGGAAGRGEARPAQAVLTGLLNLSCLGLGYVLLRHWLGAAVCWAATAALLVAALPADVDGVPAGLLIGYGVFLLAAAADGARRGLRARLRVGEGARRLALPLAVVLLAVPAGGSLAYGAARDEAIERSLLDRLAAADALVAAHQGQAFEPSLADYRSALATYQDLGTKRAGSRAGKLVPDRLDAYYRTVSAPYARKSYCEALAPLRHLRTLPGTVDKALLAGRPGSVEEPLAQSLYECGAAGLGRSGGAPDVYFKELSSTFPGSAYTAKIEPAVAAAVRTRVDTLGTGGRDHCATTEELRALRETAAPDALALDAVRGEADRGVQRGVFACGTHQFGNEQFTKAAETMDGYVKDYPGSGRADHARAISIAAQIAALDPAAGKKLPPATEPGGARMVMVVSNDAPDAVDLLYTGPVTGRITLKACAGCSYYKRSDTLRPGFKPCSGASSKYPKATIELPPGQYHLLQKRAGTGFTTSGDTKSSKATIQSGYDYTNCLYVTSSSLLDPLIPLKPRTGGNS
;
A
#
# COMPACT_ATOMS: atom_id res chain seq x y z
N MET A 1 -19.65 25.46 -43.63
CA MET A 1 -19.88 24.46 -44.69
C MET A 1 -19.92 23.10 -44.00
N ALA A 2 -21.00 22.35 -43.85
CA ALA A 2 -22.44 22.44 -44.15
C ALA A 2 -23.12 21.51 -43.10
N ALA A 3 -24.15 21.95 -42.37
CA ALA A 3 -25.60 21.69 -42.59
C ALA A 3 -26.02 20.22 -42.26
N GLU A 4 -26.85 19.95 -41.23
CA GLU A 4 -28.35 19.99 -41.18
C GLU A 4 -28.91 18.58 -41.55
N GLU A 5 -29.72 17.85 -40.77
CA GLU A 5 -31.14 17.97 -40.31
C GLU A 5 -31.32 17.01 -39.08
N ALA A 6 -32.10 17.23 -38.00
CA ALA A 6 -33.50 17.64 -37.75
C ALA A 6 -34.57 16.52 -37.90
N ASN A 7 -35.07 15.99 -36.76
CA ASN A 7 -36.47 15.63 -36.37
C ASN A 7 -36.44 14.61 -35.21
N GLY A 8 -37.29 14.57 -34.20
CA GLY A 8 -38.60 15.18 -33.96
C GLY A 8 -39.44 14.16 -33.17
N GLY A 9 -39.97 14.51 -31.99
CA GLY A 9 -40.79 13.58 -31.20
C GLY A 9 -41.13 14.05 -29.78
N ARG A 10 -42.13 14.93 -29.69
CA ARG A 10 -42.89 15.28 -28.47
C ARG A 10 -44.10 14.34 -28.37
N PRO A 11 -44.66 14.15 -27.16
CA PRO A 11 -46.06 14.58 -27.02
C PRO A 11 -46.35 15.35 -25.71
N GLU A 12 -47.06 16.47 -25.91
CA GLU A 12 -48.10 17.10 -25.08
C GLU A 12 -49.23 16.08 -24.78
N ASP A 13 -50.12 16.12 -23.79
CA ASP A 13 -50.71 17.11 -22.87
C ASP A 13 -51.53 16.36 -21.80
N ALA A 14 -51.71 16.96 -20.61
CA ALA A 14 -52.94 16.94 -19.76
C ALA A 14 -52.58 17.47 -18.35
N ALA A 15 -52.73 18.76 -18.05
CA ALA A 15 -53.96 19.49 -17.67
C ALA A 15 -54.02 19.78 -16.14
N PRO A 16 -54.69 20.87 -15.70
CA PRO A 16 -54.24 21.68 -14.55
C PRO A 16 -55.27 21.88 -13.41
N GLY A 17 -54.77 22.29 -12.23
CA GLY A 17 -55.47 23.07 -11.19
C GLY A 17 -56.17 22.27 -10.07
N PRO A 18 -56.54 22.90 -8.91
CA PRO A 18 -56.62 24.35 -8.69
C PRO A 18 -55.90 24.88 -7.42
N SER A 19 -55.66 26.19 -7.44
CA SER A 19 -55.42 27.05 -6.28
C SER A 19 -56.75 27.51 -5.67
N LEU A 20 -56.76 27.69 -4.35
CA LEU A 20 -57.57 28.60 -3.50
C LEU A 20 -58.12 27.87 -2.27
N GLU A 21 -57.49 28.08 -1.10
CA GLU A 21 -58.31 28.44 0.06
C GLU A 21 -57.53 29.38 1.00
N LYS A 22 -58.15 30.54 1.14
CA LYS A 22 -57.85 31.68 2.00
C LYS A 22 -58.57 31.37 3.31
N ARG A 23 -57.87 31.32 4.45
CA ARG A 23 -58.54 31.34 5.76
C ARG A 23 -57.99 32.42 6.65
N GLU A 24 -58.94 33.21 7.10
CA GLU A 24 -58.86 34.43 7.86
C GLU A 24 -58.42 34.21 9.31
N ARG A 25 -57.84 35.28 9.87
CA ARG A 25 -57.79 35.56 11.31
C ARG A 25 -59.21 35.63 11.90
N PRO A 26 -59.31 35.52 13.23
CA PRO A 26 -60.03 36.57 13.93
C PRO A 26 -59.20 37.20 15.06
N ASP A 27 -59.21 38.53 15.07
CA ASP A 27 -58.90 39.39 16.19
C ASP A 27 -60.01 39.32 17.25
N ALA A 28 -59.63 39.34 18.53
CA ALA A 28 -60.41 39.89 19.64
C ALA A 28 -59.47 40.21 20.81
N GLY A 29 -59.19 41.51 21.06
CA GLY A 29 -58.68 42.02 22.34
C GLY A 29 -59.83 42.21 23.36
N PRO A 30 -59.78 43.14 24.34
CA PRO A 30 -58.65 43.83 25.00
C PRO A 30 -58.75 43.89 26.57
N GLY A 31 -57.60 44.06 27.25
CA GLY A 31 -57.41 44.71 28.58
C GLY A 31 -58.09 44.12 29.85
N PRO A 32 -57.84 44.64 31.07
CA PRO A 32 -56.94 45.73 31.50
C PRO A 32 -55.99 45.37 32.68
N GLY A 33 -55.05 46.27 33.01
CA GLY A 33 -54.45 46.40 34.37
C GLY A 33 -55.46 46.98 35.38
N PRO A 34 -55.12 47.31 36.65
CA PRO A 34 -53.92 48.07 37.01
C PRO A 34 -53.27 47.78 38.41
N ASP A 35 -52.13 48.43 38.60
CA ASP A 35 -51.61 49.15 39.79
C ASP A 35 -51.23 48.51 41.15
N ALA A 36 -50.05 48.99 41.57
CA ALA A 36 -49.62 49.43 42.91
C ALA A 36 -48.88 48.43 43.83
N THR A 37 -47.85 48.76 44.64
CA THR A 37 -47.00 49.94 44.89
C THR A 37 -46.11 49.62 46.14
N LEU A 38 -44.87 50.17 46.23
CA LEU A 38 -44.05 50.45 47.46
C LEU A 38 -43.51 49.23 48.28
N MET A 39 -42.31 49.15 48.91
CA MET A 39 -41.28 50.04 49.51
C MET A 39 -39.89 49.35 49.37
N MET A 40 -38.75 50.01 49.05
CA MET A 40 -37.82 50.81 49.90
C MET A 40 -37.14 50.11 51.12
N ARG A 41 -35.86 49.72 50.93
CA ARG A 41 -34.61 49.96 51.76
C ARG A 41 -34.56 49.53 53.27
N PRO A 42 -33.38 49.59 53.97
CA PRO A 42 -32.08 48.91 53.76
C PRO A 42 -31.40 48.50 55.12
N ALA A 43 -30.05 48.38 55.13
CA ALA A 43 -29.08 48.28 56.26
C ALA A 43 -28.81 46.85 56.77
N GLY A 44 -27.60 46.44 57.18
CA GLY A 44 -26.30 47.07 57.44
C GLY A 44 -25.48 46.02 58.23
N ALA A 45 -24.25 45.70 57.81
CA ALA A 45 -23.01 46.06 58.49
C ALA A 45 -22.56 45.14 59.67
N ASP A 46 -21.32 44.67 59.52
CA ASP A 46 -20.27 44.41 60.52
C ASP A 46 -20.38 43.28 61.56
N ARG A 47 -19.41 42.35 61.53
CA ARG A 47 -18.22 42.24 62.43
C ARG A 47 -17.58 40.85 62.25
N ASN A 48 -16.35 40.71 61.77
CA ASN A 48 -15.03 40.93 62.40
C ASN A 48 -14.56 39.84 63.39
N GLY A 49 -13.36 39.28 63.12
CA GLY A 49 -12.47 38.57 64.04
C GLY A 49 -12.82 37.11 64.31
N GLY A 50 -11.91 36.15 64.38
CA GLY A 50 -10.47 36.16 64.55
C GLY A 50 -10.06 34.78 65.09
N ALA A 51 -8.85 34.33 64.76
CA ALA A 51 -8.29 33.03 65.09
C ALA A 51 -8.19 32.74 66.60
N ASP A 52 -8.25 31.46 67.01
CA ASP A 52 -7.06 30.76 67.53
C ASP A 52 -7.30 29.28 67.94
N ARG A 53 -6.30 28.49 67.55
CA ARG A 53 -5.63 27.31 68.16
C ARG A 53 -6.26 26.43 69.25
N ASN A 54 -5.93 25.15 69.05
CA ASN A 54 -5.50 24.11 70.00
C ASN A 54 -6.55 23.28 70.78
N GLY A 55 -6.50 21.97 70.50
CA GLY A 55 -6.22 20.97 71.54
C GLY A 55 -7.33 19.97 71.84
N GLY A 56 -7.02 18.68 71.66
CA GLY A 56 -7.40 17.67 72.65
C GLY A 56 -8.37 16.57 72.22
N ALA A 57 -7.77 15.39 71.98
CA ALA A 57 -8.18 14.08 72.49
C ALA A 57 -9.56 13.47 72.11
N GLY A 58 -9.49 12.36 71.38
CA GLY A 58 -9.87 11.08 71.99
C GLY A 58 -10.99 10.26 71.31
N ARG A 59 -10.59 9.01 70.98
CA ARG A 59 -11.34 7.74 71.08
C ARG A 59 -11.90 7.07 69.80
N HIS A 60 -11.27 5.91 69.56
CA HIS A 60 -11.82 4.57 69.27
C HIS A 60 -12.64 4.31 68.00
N GLY A 61 -12.16 3.36 67.20
CA GLY A 61 -12.89 2.72 66.10
C GLY A 61 -11.99 1.79 65.28
N ASP A 62 -11.79 0.60 65.81
CA ASP A 62 -11.25 -0.66 65.28
C ASP A 62 -10.92 -0.80 63.78
N ALA A 63 -9.71 -1.30 63.53
CA ALA A 63 -9.28 -1.96 62.29
C ALA A 63 -8.89 -3.42 62.60
N PRO A 64 -8.98 -4.33 61.62
CA PRO A 64 -8.09 -5.48 61.53
C PRO A 64 -7.00 -5.26 60.46
N ALA A 65 -5.79 -5.67 60.83
CA ALA A 65 -4.58 -5.85 60.01
C ALA A 65 -4.80 -6.90 58.88
N GLU A 66 -4.08 -6.93 57.76
CA GLU A 66 -2.64 -7.18 57.51
C GLU A 66 -2.38 -7.03 55.97
N PRO A 67 -1.16 -7.24 55.42
CA PRO A 67 0.15 -6.66 55.76
C PRO A 67 0.88 -6.10 54.51
N ALA A 68 2.06 -5.55 54.78
CA ALA A 68 2.97 -4.82 53.90
C ALA A 68 3.61 -5.64 52.75
N GLY A 69 4.02 -4.91 51.73
CA GLY A 69 4.89 -5.38 50.64
C GLY A 69 5.43 -4.22 49.80
N ASP A 70 6.41 -3.50 50.36
CA ASP A 70 7.26 -2.52 49.68
C ASP A 70 8.23 -3.25 48.73
N THR A 71 8.28 -2.82 47.46
CA THR A 71 9.53 -2.82 46.67
C THR A 71 9.46 -1.71 45.62
N SER A 72 10.11 -0.59 45.93
CA SER A 72 10.73 0.29 44.94
C SER A 72 11.77 -0.48 44.12
N ARG A 73 11.69 -0.40 42.79
CA ARG A 73 12.84 -0.57 41.87
C ARG A 73 12.65 0.27 40.60
N ASP A 74 13.44 1.32 40.53
CA ASP A 74 14.28 1.74 39.40
C ASP A 74 13.63 1.89 38.02
N ALA A 75 13.32 3.14 37.70
CA ALA A 75 13.20 3.64 36.34
C ALA A 75 14.60 3.77 35.69
N PRO A 76 14.80 3.36 34.43
CA PRO A 76 16.05 3.57 33.72
C PRO A 76 16.21 5.03 33.25
N PRO A 77 17.46 5.55 33.18
CA PRO A 77 17.73 6.94 32.86
C PRO A 77 17.59 7.26 31.36
N GLU A 78 17.19 8.50 31.12
CA GLU A 78 17.20 9.20 29.83
C GLU A 78 18.64 9.32 29.30
N ASP A 79 18.88 8.79 28.09
CA ASP A 79 20.12 9.03 27.38
C ASP A 79 20.06 10.35 26.61
N ARG A 80 21.07 11.18 26.91
CA ARG A 80 21.34 12.47 26.30
C ARG A 80 21.66 12.34 24.81
N ILE A 81 20.98 13.14 24.01
CA ILE A 81 21.41 13.52 22.66
C ILE A 81 22.54 14.56 22.81
N PRO A 82 23.71 14.40 22.16
CA PRO A 82 24.63 15.51 21.93
C PRO A 82 24.32 16.21 20.60
N GLU A 83 24.11 17.52 20.69
CA GLU A 83 24.17 18.48 19.59
C GLU A 83 25.59 18.57 19.00
N GLY A 84 25.71 18.69 17.66
CA GLY A 84 26.99 19.00 17.01
C GLY A 84 27.03 18.79 15.48
N TYR A 85 26.66 19.84 14.74
CA TYR A 85 26.80 20.17 13.30
C TYR A 85 28.08 19.69 12.55
N PRO A 86 28.17 19.65 11.19
CA PRO A 86 27.66 20.70 10.30
C PRO A 86 27.01 20.33 8.95
N ALA A 87 26.46 21.37 8.33
CA ALA A 87 25.79 21.43 7.05
C ALA A 87 26.58 20.78 5.89
N GLY A 88 25.98 19.76 5.28
CA GLY A 88 26.40 19.19 4.01
C GLY A 88 25.55 19.76 2.86
N THR A 89 26.23 20.37 1.91
CA THR A 89 25.71 20.88 0.63
C THR A 89 24.94 19.81 -0.14
N GLY A 90 23.77 20.16 -0.67
CA GLY A 90 22.98 19.31 -1.54
C GLY A 90 23.74 18.91 -2.80
N ALA A 91 23.82 17.60 -3.05
CA ALA A 91 24.15 17.01 -4.34
C ALA A 91 23.04 16.00 -4.69
N VAL A 92 22.38 16.27 -5.82
CA VAL A 92 21.35 15.44 -6.44
C VAL A 92 21.97 14.09 -6.83
N PRO A 93 21.32 12.94 -6.57
CA PRO A 93 21.83 11.66 -7.06
C PRO A 93 21.72 11.58 -8.60
N PRO A 94 22.77 11.14 -9.32
CA PRO A 94 22.68 10.95 -10.77
C PRO A 94 21.77 9.75 -11.12
N PRO A 95 21.13 9.76 -12.30
CA PRO A 95 20.28 8.66 -12.75
C PRO A 95 21.08 7.38 -12.98
N PRO A 96 20.44 6.18 -12.87
CA PRO A 96 21.12 4.91 -13.05
C PRO A 96 21.67 4.79 -14.48
N THR A 97 22.97 4.54 -14.56
CA THR A 97 23.71 4.32 -15.80
C THR A 97 23.33 2.97 -16.42
N ALA A 98 23.07 3.01 -17.73
CA ALA A 98 22.87 1.83 -18.57
C ALA A 98 24.13 0.94 -18.60
N PRO A 99 24.00 -0.39 -18.74
CA PRO A 99 25.14 -1.27 -18.93
C PRO A 99 25.82 -1.04 -20.31
N PRO A 100 27.13 -1.25 -20.43
CA PRO A 100 27.90 -0.85 -21.60
C PRO A 100 27.57 -1.70 -22.82
N SER A 101 27.27 -0.99 -23.91
CA SER A 101 27.30 -1.49 -25.29
C SER A 101 28.74 -1.66 -25.76
N PHE A 102 29.18 -2.89 -26.00
CA PHE A 102 30.30 -3.16 -26.91
C PHE A 102 29.72 -3.61 -28.25
N GLY A 103 29.85 -2.74 -29.25
CA GLY A 103 29.52 -3.02 -30.64
C GLY A 103 30.75 -2.90 -31.53
N GLY A 104 30.83 -3.81 -32.51
CA GLY A 104 31.59 -3.68 -33.76
C GLY A 104 33.01 -4.25 -33.71
N ALA A 105 33.48 -5.04 -34.68
CA ALA A 105 32.94 -5.29 -36.01
C ALA A 105 33.59 -6.50 -36.72
N SER A 106 32.82 -7.06 -37.67
CA SER A 106 33.22 -7.71 -38.95
C SER A 106 34.10 -8.98 -38.92
N GLY A 107 33.78 -10.08 -39.59
CA GLY A 107 32.71 -10.36 -40.54
C GLY A 107 32.81 -11.78 -41.12
N VAL A 108 31.97 -12.00 -42.13
CA VAL A 108 31.98 -13.06 -43.16
C VAL A 108 31.21 -14.37 -42.87
N SER A 109 30.11 -14.42 -43.62
CA SER A 109 29.21 -15.47 -44.10
C SER A 109 29.60 -16.95 -44.17
N GLY A 110 28.56 -17.78 -43.98
CA GLY A 110 28.21 -18.97 -44.79
C GLY A 110 28.95 -20.26 -44.41
N GLY A 111 28.37 -21.45 -44.35
CA GLY A 111 27.08 -21.98 -44.76
C GLY A 111 27.24 -23.51 -44.94
N TYR A 112 26.23 -24.29 -44.55
CA TYR A 112 25.88 -25.67 -44.95
C TYR A 112 26.95 -26.76 -45.13
N GLY A 113 26.77 -27.85 -44.35
CA GLY A 113 26.62 -29.23 -44.86
C GLY A 113 27.85 -29.99 -45.37
N GLY A 114 27.89 -31.30 -45.08
CA GLY A 114 28.56 -32.28 -45.96
C GLY A 114 29.51 -33.26 -45.26
N TYR A 115 29.32 -34.53 -45.64
CA TYR A 115 30.13 -35.73 -45.42
C TYR A 115 31.64 -35.61 -45.70
N GLY A 116 32.42 -36.54 -45.14
CA GLY A 116 33.77 -36.95 -45.57
C GLY A 116 34.60 -37.44 -44.37
N ASP A 117 34.84 -38.73 -44.15
CA ASP A 117 35.63 -39.70 -44.92
C ASP A 117 37.16 -39.53 -44.80
N GLN A 118 37.78 -40.60 -44.28
CA GLN A 118 39.09 -41.20 -44.56
C GLN A 118 40.47 -40.55 -44.24
N GLY A 119 41.34 -41.46 -43.75
CA GLY A 119 42.79 -41.51 -43.97
C GLY A 119 43.58 -41.52 -42.65
N GLY A 120 44.48 -42.44 -42.32
CA GLY A 120 45.19 -43.54 -42.97
C GLY A 120 46.30 -43.98 -41.98
N GLY A 121 46.97 -45.13 -42.05
CA GLY A 121 47.09 -46.12 -43.10
C GLY A 121 47.98 -47.29 -42.64
N GLY A 122 48.23 -48.21 -43.57
CA GLY A 122 49.17 -49.33 -43.42
C GLY A 122 48.94 -50.44 -44.44
N GLY A 123 49.45 -50.29 -45.67
CA GLY A 123 49.69 -51.40 -46.63
C GLY A 123 50.82 -52.32 -46.12
N TYR A 124 51.12 -53.51 -46.68
CA TYR A 124 51.49 -53.84 -48.07
C TYR A 124 51.41 -55.36 -48.36
N GLY A 125 51.33 -55.73 -49.67
CA GLY A 125 51.68 -57.04 -50.28
C GLY A 125 50.49 -57.98 -50.50
N GLY A 126 49.98 -58.24 -51.72
CA GLY A 126 50.64 -58.80 -52.91
C GLY A 126 50.76 -60.33 -52.76
N GLY A 127 50.29 -61.25 -53.61
CA GLY A 127 49.68 -61.30 -54.93
C GLY A 127 49.68 -62.79 -55.35
N GLY A 128 48.89 -63.19 -56.35
CA GLY A 128 49.04 -64.48 -57.04
C GLY A 128 47.78 -65.35 -57.09
N GLY A 129 47.28 -65.59 -58.32
CA GLY A 129 46.18 -66.51 -58.60
C GLY A 129 46.62 -67.81 -59.28
N TYR A 130 45.59 -68.50 -59.81
CA TYR A 130 45.53 -69.58 -60.81
C TYR A 130 45.45 -71.06 -60.35
N GLY A 131 44.40 -71.72 -60.87
CA GLY A 131 44.30 -73.16 -61.19
C GLY A 131 43.68 -74.05 -60.10
N GLY A 132 42.64 -74.88 -60.29
CA GLY A 132 41.99 -75.41 -61.51
C GLY A 132 42.13 -76.94 -61.60
N GLY A 133 41.02 -77.67 -61.36
CA GLY A 133 40.80 -79.11 -61.66
C GLY A 133 41.26 -80.11 -60.58
N GLY A 134 40.60 -81.23 -60.26
CA GLY A 134 39.43 -81.95 -60.76
C GLY A 134 39.48 -83.41 -60.26
N GLY A 135 38.31 -84.07 -60.08
CA GLY A 135 38.15 -85.54 -59.93
C GLY A 135 38.07 -86.08 -58.49
N ALA A 136 36.88 -86.36 -57.93
CA ALA A 136 36.05 -87.60 -58.03
C ALA A 136 36.37 -88.63 -56.90
N PRO A 137 35.52 -89.65 -56.64
CA PRO A 137 34.57 -89.66 -55.53
C PRO A 137 34.79 -90.84 -54.55
N GLY A 138 34.13 -90.83 -53.38
CA GLY A 138 34.21 -91.96 -52.45
C GLY A 138 33.20 -91.91 -51.30
N ASP A 139 32.10 -92.62 -51.50
CA ASP A 139 31.42 -93.50 -50.55
C ASP A 139 30.86 -92.98 -49.20
N GLY A 140 29.53 -92.91 -49.17
CA GLY A 140 28.76 -93.97 -48.49
C GLY A 140 28.96 -94.10 -46.98
N GLY A 141 28.15 -93.36 -46.20
CA GLY A 141 28.08 -93.52 -44.76
C GLY A 141 26.69 -93.22 -44.21
N ALA A 142 25.69 -94.04 -44.55
CA ALA A 142 24.39 -94.04 -43.89
C ALA A 142 24.56 -94.53 -42.44
N ALA A 143 24.61 -93.60 -41.48
CA ALA A 143 24.65 -93.90 -40.05
C ALA A 143 23.36 -93.40 -39.37
N GLY A 144 22.47 -94.38 -39.12
CA GLY A 144 21.47 -94.45 -38.06
C GLY A 144 20.82 -93.16 -37.56
N ARG A 145 19.50 -93.05 -37.76
CA ARG A 145 18.62 -92.28 -36.86
C ARG A 145 18.85 -92.78 -35.44
N GLY A 146 19.68 -92.06 -34.69
CA GLY A 146 19.82 -92.28 -33.26
C GLY A 146 18.48 -92.04 -32.59
N GLU A 147 18.08 -92.96 -31.71
CA GLU A 147 16.93 -92.79 -30.84
C GLU A 147 16.96 -91.39 -30.22
N ALA A 148 15.86 -90.65 -30.41
CA ALA A 148 15.72 -89.32 -29.85
C ALA A 148 15.88 -89.40 -28.33
N ARG A 149 16.75 -88.55 -27.77
CA ARG A 149 16.98 -88.44 -26.32
C ARG A 149 16.31 -87.17 -25.80
N PRO A 150 14.98 -87.17 -25.58
CA PRO A 150 14.21 -85.97 -25.26
C PRO A 150 14.71 -85.28 -23.98
N ALA A 151 15.12 -86.03 -22.97
CA ALA A 151 15.67 -85.49 -21.73
C ALA A 151 16.93 -84.62 -21.95
N GLN A 152 17.73 -84.93 -22.97
CA GLN A 152 18.98 -84.24 -23.28
C GLN A 152 18.72 -82.93 -24.04
N ALA A 153 17.68 -82.91 -24.87
CA ALA A 153 17.18 -81.73 -25.56
C ALA A 153 16.54 -80.72 -24.59
N VAL A 154 15.75 -81.22 -23.64
CA VAL A 154 15.14 -80.38 -22.58
C VAL A 154 16.23 -79.74 -21.73
N LEU A 155 17.25 -80.51 -21.31
CA LEU A 155 18.35 -79.99 -20.50
C LEU A 155 19.17 -78.92 -21.24
N THR A 156 19.53 -79.15 -22.50
CA THR A 156 20.31 -78.19 -23.31
C THR A 156 19.51 -76.93 -23.64
N GLY A 157 18.21 -77.06 -23.90
CA GLY A 157 17.30 -75.94 -24.07
C GLY A 157 17.19 -75.08 -22.81
N LEU A 158 16.97 -75.70 -21.65
CA LEU A 158 16.88 -75.00 -20.34
C LEU A 158 18.19 -74.31 -19.96
N LEU A 159 19.34 -74.94 -20.21
CA LEU A 159 20.65 -74.35 -19.95
C LEU A 159 20.94 -73.15 -20.87
N ASN A 160 20.49 -73.16 -22.13
CA ASN A 160 20.61 -71.98 -22.99
C ASN A 160 19.62 -70.86 -22.61
N LEU A 161 18.50 -71.20 -21.97
CA LEU A 161 17.52 -70.24 -21.43
C LEU A 161 18.07 -69.45 -20.22
N SER A 162 19.13 -69.94 -19.57
CA SER A 162 19.83 -69.22 -18.50
C SER A 162 20.69 -68.03 -18.96
N CYS A 163 20.61 -67.61 -20.23
CA CYS A 163 21.36 -66.48 -20.82
C CYS A 163 22.89 -66.64 -20.89
N LEU A 164 23.44 -67.75 -20.40
CA LEU A 164 24.88 -67.99 -20.31
C LEU A 164 25.43 -68.87 -21.44
N GLY A 165 24.60 -69.31 -22.39
CA GLY A 165 25.02 -70.17 -23.50
C GLY A 165 25.55 -71.55 -23.07
N LEU A 166 25.23 -71.98 -21.84
CA LEU A 166 25.81 -73.19 -21.22
C LEU A 166 25.42 -74.48 -21.94
N GLY A 167 24.28 -74.50 -22.63
CA GLY A 167 23.89 -75.62 -23.51
C GLY A 167 24.82 -75.77 -24.71
N TYR A 168 25.28 -74.66 -25.30
CA TYR A 168 26.29 -74.68 -26.37
C TYR A 168 27.68 -75.08 -25.85
N VAL A 169 28.05 -74.63 -24.65
CA VAL A 169 29.30 -75.07 -24.00
C VAL A 169 29.29 -76.58 -23.76
N LEU A 170 28.18 -77.14 -23.28
CA LEU A 170 28.01 -78.59 -23.08
C LEU A 170 28.14 -79.38 -24.39
N LEU A 171 27.66 -78.80 -25.50
CA LEU A 171 27.77 -79.35 -26.85
C LEU A 171 29.14 -79.06 -27.51
N ARG A 172 30.10 -78.41 -26.81
CA ARG A 172 31.39 -77.93 -27.35
C ARG A 172 31.28 -76.97 -28.54
N HIS A 173 30.14 -76.30 -28.69
CA HIS A 173 29.86 -75.41 -29.80
C HIS A 173 30.15 -73.94 -29.43
N TRP A 174 31.44 -73.61 -29.32
CA TRP A 174 31.93 -72.33 -28.79
C TRP A 174 31.41 -71.08 -29.51
N LEU A 175 31.22 -71.13 -30.83
CA LEU A 175 30.65 -70.01 -31.59
C LEU A 175 29.24 -69.63 -31.11
N GLY A 176 28.43 -70.61 -30.72
CA GLY A 176 27.07 -70.36 -30.23
C GLY A 176 27.07 -69.75 -28.83
N ALA A 177 27.99 -70.19 -27.96
CA ALA A 177 28.18 -69.61 -26.65
C ALA A 177 28.67 -68.15 -26.73
N ALA A 178 29.62 -67.86 -27.64
CA ALA A 178 30.14 -66.51 -27.86
C ALA A 178 29.03 -65.55 -28.34
N VAL A 179 28.13 -65.98 -29.23
CA VAL A 179 26.98 -65.17 -29.67
C VAL A 179 26.03 -64.90 -28.51
N CYS A 180 25.74 -65.89 -27.65
CA CYS A 180 24.94 -65.66 -26.45
C CYS A 180 25.61 -64.66 -25.50
N TRP A 181 26.90 -64.78 -25.24
CA TRP A 181 27.63 -63.83 -24.39
C TRP A 181 27.66 -62.42 -24.98
N ALA A 182 27.88 -62.28 -26.29
CA ALA A 182 27.84 -60.99 -26.97
C ALA A 182 26.46 -60.35 -26.89
N ALA A 183 25.38 -61.11 -27.07
CA ALA A 183 24.01 -60.63 -26.92
C ALA A 183 23.71 -60.18 -25.48
N THR A 184 24.14 -60.96 -24.48
CA THR A 184 24.00 -60.60 -23.06
C THR A 184 24.82 -59.34 -22.72
N ALA A 185 26.06 -59.23 -23.22
CA ALA A 185 26.89 -58.04 -23.03
C ALA A 185 26.28 -56.80 -23.70
N ALA A 186 25.74 -56.93 -24.91
CA ALA A 186 25.05 -55.85 -25.61
C ALA A 186 23.80 -55.38 -24.84
N LEU A 187 23.00 -56.31 -24.29
CA LEU A 187 21.87 -55.99 -23.43
C LEU A 187 22.33 -55.24 -22.17
N LEU A 188 23.39 -55.72 -21.50
CA LEU A 188 23.92 -55.08 -20.30
C LEU A 188 24.40 -53.66 -20.60
N VAL A 189 25.16 -53.44 -21.69
CA VAL A 189 25.63 -52.11 -22.09
C VAL A 189 24.47 -51.17 -22.42
N ALA A 190 23.39 -51.68 -23.05
CA ALA A 190 22.20 -50.89 -23.34
C ALA A 190 21.31 -50.64 -22.11
N ALA A 191 21.38 -51.49 -21.09
CA ALA A 191 20.62 -51.39 -19.84
C ALA A 191 21.36 -50.65 -18.71
N LEU A 192 22.68 -50.48 -18.84
CA LEU A 192 23.55 -49.77 -17.89
C LEU A 192 23.40 -48.24 -17.82
N PRO A 193 22.88 -47.51 -18.84
CA PRO A 193 22.40 -46.15 -18.60
C PRO A 193 21.11 -46.28 -17.78
N ALA A 194 21.24 -46.16 -16.46
CA ALA A 194 20.14 -46.16 -15.51
C ALA A 194 19.36 -44.84 -15.60
N ASP A 195 18.78 -44.55 -16.76
CA ASP A 195 17.81 -43.48 -16.91
C ASP A 195 16.47 -43.89 -16.32
N VAL A 196 15.76 -42.91 -15.74
CA VAL A 196 14.47 -43.07 -15.03
C VAL A 196 13.37 -43.73 -15.90
N ASP A 197 13.52 -43.69 -17.21
CA ASP A 197 12.57 -44.26 -18.17
C ASP A 197 12.67 -45.80 -18.31
N GLY A 198 13.79 -46.41 -17.88
CA GLY A 198 14.00 -47.86 -17.91
C GLY A 198 14.33 -48.43 -19.30
N VAL A 199 14.63 -49.74 -19.35
CA VAL A 199 14.99 -50.43 -20.60
C VAL A 199 13.77 -50.48 -21.55
N PRO A 200 13.88 -50.04 -22.81
CA PRO A 200 12.75 -50.03 -23.73
C PRO A 200 12.15 -51.43 -23.91
N ALA A 201 10.82 -51.52 -23.80
CA ALA A 201 10.10 -52.80 -23.84
C ALA A 201 10.41 -53.63 -25.10
N GLY A 202 10.61 -52.96 -26.24
CA GLY A 202 11.01 -53.61 -27.49
C GLY A 202 12.36 -54.33 -27.41
N LEU A 203 13.33 -53.80 -26.66
CA LEU A 203 14.63 -54.42 -26.46
C LEU A 203 14.50 -55.70 -25.61
N LEU A 204 13.68 -55.65 -24.55
CA LEU A 204 13.41 -56.80 -23.69
C LEU A 204 12.68 -57.91 -24.46
N ILE A 205 11.69 -57.55 -25.29
CA ILE A 205 10.97 -58.49 -26.15
C ILE A 205 11.93 -59.12 -27.17
N GLY A 206 12.75 -58.31 -27.84
CA GLY A 206 13.73 -58.78 -28.81
C GLY A 206 14.74 -59.76 -28.20
N TYR A 207 15.25 -59.44 -27.01
CA TYR A 207 16.13 -60.33 -26.26
C TYR A 207 15.43 -61.63 -25.82
N GLY A 208 14.17 -61.55 -25.38
CA GLY A 208 13.35 -62.73 -25.05
C GLY A 208 13.15 -63.66 -26.25
N VAL A 209 12.87 -63.13 -27.43
CA VAL A 209 12.76 -63.90 -28.68
C VAL A 209 14.10 -64.55 -29.03
N PHE A 210 15.21 -63.83 -28.89
CA PHE A 210 16.56 -64.38 -29.09
C PHE A 210 16.85 -65.56 -28.17
N LEU A 211 16.49 -65.48 -26.89
CA LEU A 211 16.66 -66.58 -25.93
C LEU A 211 15.81 -67.81 -26.30
N LEU A 212 14.57 -67.61 -26.71
CA LEU A 212 13.71 -68.70 -27.17
C LEU A 212 14.29 -69.37 -28.42
N ALA A 213 14.82 -68.59 -29.37
CA ALA A 213 15.50 -69.12 -30.55
C ALA A 213 16.78 -69.90 -30.17
N ALA A 214 17.59 -69.38 -29.26
CA ALA A 214 18.80 -70.04 -28.77
C ALA A 214 18.49 -71.33 -27.97
N ALA A 215 17.39 -71.34 -27.22
CA ALA A 215 16.89 -72.53 -26.52
C ALA A 215 16.36 -73.58 -27.50
N ALA A 216 15.59 -73.18 -28.51
CA ALA A 216 15.07 -74.07 -29.54
C ALA A 216 16.20 -74.68 -30.40
N ASP A 217 17.20 -73.88 -30.80
CA ASP A 217 18.37 -74.38 -31.53
C ASP A 217 19.23 -75.30 -30.66
N GLY A 218 19.47 -74.92 -29.40
CA GLY A 218 20.14 -75.77 -28.41
C GLY A 218 19.46 -77.12 -28.21
N ALA A 219 18.13 -77.13 -28.04
CA ALA A 219 17.34 -78.34 -27.90
C ALA A 219 17.37 -79.21 -29.18
N ARG A 220 17.26 -78.58 -30.36
CA ARG A 220 17.33 -79.27 -31.66
C ARG A 220 18.68 -79.96 -31.87
N ARG A 221 19.78 -79.31 -31.47
CA ARG A 221 21.14 -79.89 -31.55
C ARG A 221 21.37 -80.94 -30.45
N GLY A 222 20.81 -80.74 -29.26
CA GLY A 222 20.83 -81.70 -28.16
C GLY A 222 20.18 -83.04 -28.49
N LEU A 223 19.14 -83.05 -29.33
CA LEU A 223 18.52 -84.29 -29.84
C LEU A 223 19.47 -85.17 -30.66
N ARG A 224 20.54 -84.60 -31.24
CA ARG A 224 21.43 -85.28 -32.18
C ARG A 224 22.84 -85.55 -31.62
N ALA A 225 23.16 -85.06 -30.42
CA ALA A 225 24.50 -85.11 -29.87
C ALA A 225 24.73 -86.28 -28.91
N ARG A 226 25.82 -87.04 -29.09
CA ARG A 226 26.32 -88.01 -28.10
C ARG A 226 27.23 -87.31 -27.10
N LEU A 227 26.66 -86.84 -25.99
CA LEU A 227 27.46 -86.26 -24.90
C LEU A 227 28.18 -87.37 -24.11
N ARG A 228 29.52 -87.36 -24.14
CA ARG A 228 30.38 -88.11 -23.20
C ARG A 228 30.53 -87.30 -21.92
N VAL A 229 29.48 -87.24 -21.12
CA VAL A 229 29.47 -86.51 -19.85
C VAL A 229 29.15 -87.53 -18.76
N GLY A 230 30.02 -87.62 -17.74
CA GLY A 230 29.89 -88.58 -16.64
C GLY A 230 28.59 -88.39 -15.85
N GLU A 231 28.10 -89.46 -15.23
CA GLU A 231 26.80 -89.51 -14.53
C GLU A 231 26.62 -88.41 -13.48
N GLY A 232 27.71 -88.00 -12.81
CA GLY A 232 27.69 -86.95 -11.78
C GLY A 232 27.29 -85.56 -12.31
N ALA A 233 27.79 -85.16 -13.48
CA ALA A 233 27.45 -83.87 -14.09
C ALA A 233 25.98 -83.82 -14.58
N ARG A 234 25.42 -84.98 -14.94
CA ARG A 234 24.02 -85.10 -15.35
C ARG A 234 23.05 -84.92 -14.17
N ARG A 235 23.45 -85.33 -12.96
CA ARG A 235 22.66 -85.15 -11.73
C ARG A 235 22.69 -83.71 -11.21
N LEU A 236 23.74 -82.94 -11.51
CA LEU A 236 23.89 -81.53 -11.08
C LEU A 236 23.31 -80.52 -12.08
N ALA A 237 23.19 -80.87 -13.37
CA ALA A 237 22.77 -79.92 -14.39
C ALA A 237 21.31 -79.45 -14.28
N LEU A 238 20.40 -80.34 -13.84
CA LEU A 238 18.98 -80.01 -13.66
C LEU A 238 18.72 -79.05 -12.48
N PRO A 239 19.24 -79.29 -11.26
CA PRO A 239 19.08 -78.33 -10.16
C PRO A 239 19.79 -77.00 -10.46
N LEU A 240 20.94 -77.02 -11.14
CA LEU A 240 21.65 -75.79 -11.53
C LEU A 240 20.84 -74.96 -12.54
N ALA A 241 20.23 -75.61 -13.54
CA ALA A 241 19.37 -74.91 -14.50
C ALA A 241 18.14 -74.30 -13.82
N VAL A 242 17.53 -75.00 -12.85
CA VAL A 242 16.39 -74.47 -12.07
C VAL A 242 16.83 -73.28 -11.21
N VAL A 243 17.96 -73.35 -10.52
CA VAL A 243 18.49 -72.23 -9.71
C VAL A 243 18.81 -71.02 -10.59
N LEU A 244 19.45 -71.23 -11.74
CA LEU A 244 19.79 -70.15 -12.68
C LEU A 244 18.56 -69.50 -13.33
N LEU A 245 17.41 -70.18 -13.35
CA LEU A 245 16.14 -69.65 -13.85
C LEU A 245 15.31 -69.00 -12.74
N ALA A 246 15.44 -69.51 -11.51
CA ALA A 246 14.78 -68.95 -10.32
C ALA A 246 15.36 -67.60 -9.89
N VAL A 247 16.67 -67.36 -10.09
CA VAL A 247 17.31 -66.09 -9.70
C VAL A 247 16.81 -64.90 -10.53
N PRO A 248 16.73 -64.95 -11.88
CA PRO A 248 16.14 -63.87 -12.68
C PRO A 248 14.65 -63.66 -12.42
N ALA A 249 13.88 -64.73 -12.25
CA ALA A 249 12.44 -64.65 -11.96
C ALA A 249 12.13 -64.10 -10.55
N GLY A 250 12.93 -64.49 -9.55
CA GLY A 250 12.86 -63.91 -8.20
C GLY A 250 13.37 -62.47 -8.15
N GLY A 251 14.43 -62.17 -8.93
CA GLY A 251 15.00 -60.84 -9.06
C GLY A 251 14.04 -59.84 -9.70
N SER A 252 13.24 -60.22 -10.69
CA SER A 252 12.25 -59.32 -11.32
C SER A 252 11.14 -58.88 -10.37
N LEU A 253 10.71 -59.76 -9.45
CA LEU A 253 9.70 -59.42 -8.45
C LEU A 253 10.28 -58.53 -7.34
N ALA A 254 11.49 -58.86 -6.86
CA ALA A 254 12.19 -58.04 -5.88
C ALA A 254 12.57 -56.65 -6.43
N TYR A 255 12.99 -56.57 -7.70
CA TYR A 255 13.32 -55.32 -8.37
C TYR A 255 12.08 -54.46 -8.63
N GLY A 256 10.94 -55.06 -9.01
CA GLY A 256 9.67 -54.34 -9.14
C GLY A 256 9.27 -53.65 -7.83
N ALA A 257 9.28 -54.38 -6.72
CA ALA A 257 8.99 -53.82 -5.40
C ALA A 257 10.00 -52.74 -4.97
N ALA A 258 11.29 -52.92 -5.25
CA ALA A 258 12.32 -51.91 -4.96
C ALA A 258 12.17 -50.65 -5.83
N ARG A 259 11.80 -50.80 -7.10
CA ARG A 259 11.54 -49.68 -8.03
C ARG A 259 10.32 -48.87 -7.59
N ASP A 260 9.22 -49.53 -7.23
CA ASP A 260 8.01 -48.86 -6.77
C ASP A 260 8.25 -48.09 -5.47
N GLU A 261 8.99 -48.68 -4.53
CA GLU A 261 9.39 -48.00 -3.29
C GLU A 261 10.31 -46.80 -3.55
N ALA A 262 11.25 -46.91 -4.49
CA ALA A 262 12.13 -45.80 -4.88
C ALA A 262 11.35 -44.64 -5.53
N ILE A 263 10.39 -44.95 -6.41
CA ILE A 263 9.52 -43.92 -7.02
C ILE A 263 8.71 -43.21 -5.93
N GLU A 264 8.07 -43.95 -5.03
CA GLU A 264 7.29 -43.37 -3.94
C GLU A 264 8.13 -42.47 -3.01
N ARG A 265 9.37 -42.86 -2.69
CA ARG A 265 10.29 -42.00 -1.93
C ARG A 265 10.63 -40.72 -2.67
N SER A 266 10.95 -40.81 -3.97
CA SER A 266 11.23 -39.62 -4.77
C SER A 266 10.06 -38.64 -4.83
N LEU A 267 8.81 -39.13 -4.84
CA LEU A 267 7.61 -38.30 -4.80
C LEU A 267 7.42 -37.63 -3.42
N LEU A 268 7.72 -38.33 -2.33
CA LEU A 268 7.70 -37.78 -0.98
C LEU A 268 8.79 -36.72 -0.79
N ASP A 269 10.00 -36.93 -1.31
CA ASP A 269 11.08 -35.95 -1.28
C ASP A 269 10.72 -34.69 -2.07
N ARG A 270 10.07 -34.87 -3.23
CA ARG A 270 9.57 -33.75 -4.05
C ARG A 270 8.46 -32.97 -3.35
N LEU A 271 7.57 -33.66 -2.61
CA LEU A 271 6.57 -33.01 -1.75
C LEU A 271 7.24 -32.24 -0.60
N ALA A 272 8.22 -32.83 0.06
CA ALA A 272 8.96 -32.20 1.14
C ALA A 272 9.75 -30.97 0.67
N ALA A 273 10.31 -31.01 -0.54
CA ALA A 273 10.96 -29.84 -1.15
C ALA A 273 9.97 -28.70 -1.41
N ALA A 274 8.76 -29.01 -1.89
CA ALA A 274 7.70 -28.01 -2.05
C ALA A 274 7.28 -27.41 -0.70
N ASP A 275 7.13 -28.24 0.34
CA ASP A 275 6.84 -27.77 1.70
C ASP A 275 7.95 -26.87 2.26
N ALA A 276 9.21 -27.20 1.97
CA ALA A 276 10.35 -26.39 2.38
C ALA A 276 10.35 -25.00 1.73
N LEU A 277 9.92 -24.88 0.47
CA LEU A 277 9.74 -23.57 -0.17
C LEU A 277 8.69 -22.72 0.57
N VAL A 278 7.55 -23.33 0.91
CA VAL A 278 6.47 -22.62 1.64
C VAL A 278 6.92 -22.20 3.03
N ALA A 279 7.63 -23.09 3.74
CA ALA A 279 8.15 -22.85 5.08
C ALA A 279 9.26 -21.80 5.12
N ALA A 280 10.15 -21.77 4.11
CA ALA A 280 11.26 -20.82 4.04
C ALA A 280 10.81 -19.35 4.01
N HIS A 281 9.60 -19.10 3.52
CA HIS A 281 9.01 -17.76 3.42
C HIS A 281 7.99 -17.45 4.51
N GLN A 282 7.82 -18.33 5.50
CA GLN A 282 6.93 -18.08 6.62
C GLN A 282 7.40 -16.84 7.40
N GLY A 283 6.54 -15.83 7.48
CA GLY A 283 6.85 -14.57 8.17
C GLY A 283 7.65 -13.55 7.34
N GLN A 284 7.96 -13.87 6.08
CA GLN A 284 8.56 -12.91 5.14
C GLN A 284 7.47 -12.11 4.40
N ALA A 285 7.88 -11.04 3.71
CA ALA A 285 6.99 -10.30 2.83
C ALA A 285 6.53 -11.19 1.66
N PHE A 286 5.24 -11.11 1.30
CA PHE A 286 4.63 -12.04 0.36
C PHE A 286 5.13 -11.89 -1.09
N GLU A 287 5.24 -10.64 -1.58
CA GLU A 287 5.54 -10.36 -2.99
C GLU A 287 6.88 -10.96 -3.49
N PRO A 288 8.01 -10.81 -2.77
CA PRO A 288 9.27 -11.45 -3.17
C PRO A 288 9.19 -12.99 -3.25
N SER A 289 8.33 -13.60 -2.43
CA SER A 289 8.19 -15.05 -2.31
C SER A 289 7.12 -15.65 -3.24
N LEU A 290 6.44 -14.82 -4.04
CA LEU A 290 5.33 -15.24 -4.88
C LEU A 290 5.72 -16.32 -5.90
N ALA A 291 6.94 -16.25 -6.45
CA ALA A 291 7.44 -17.24 -7.40
C ALA A 291 7.58 -18.63 -6.75
N ASP A 292 8.16 -18.70 -5.55
CA ASP A 292 8.35 -19.95 -4.81
C ASP A 292 7.01 -20.54 -4.33
N TYR A 293 6.08 -19.68 -3.90
CA TYR A 293 4.72 -20.10 -3.58
C TYR A 293 3.98 -20.70 -4.79
N ARG A 294 4.15 -20.13 -5.99
CA ARG A 294 3.60 -20.69 -7.23
C ARG A 294 4.26 -22.00 -7.62
N SER A 295 5.57 -22.11 -7.43
CA SER A 295 6.34 -23.34 -7.68
C SER A 295 5.88 -24.50 -6.79
N ALA A 296 5.69 -24.24 -5.50
CA ALA A 296 5.16 -25.22 -4.55
C ALA A 296 3.74 -25.67 -4.95
N LEU A 297 2.85 -24.73 -5.30
CA LEU A 297 1.48 -25.05 -5.76
C LEU A 297 1.48 -25.90 -7.03
N ALA A 298 2.35 -25.62 -8.00
CA ALA A 298 2.47 -26.43 -9.21
C ALA A 298 2.87 -27.88 -8.87
N THR A 299 3.76 -28.07 -7.89
CA THR A 299 4.16 -29.40 -7.41
C THR A 299 3.00 -30.11 -6.70
N TYR A 300 2.26 -29.41 -5.83
CA TYR A 300 1.07 -29.96 -5.18
C TYR A 300 0.01 -30.37 -6.20
N GLN A 301 -0.25 -29.55 -7.21
CA GLN A 301 -1.19 -29.87 -8.27
C GLN A 301 -0.73 -31.08 -9.09
N ASP A 302 0.54 -31.16 -9.50
CA ASP A 302 1.09 -32.31 -10.23
C ASP A 302 0.94 -33.61 -9.44
N LEU A 303 1.30 -33.60 -8.15
CA LEU A 303 1.18 -34.75 -7.26
C LEU A 303 -0.29 -35.12 -6.99
N GLY A 304 -1.15 -34.13 -6.77
CA GLY A 304 -2.55 -34.33 -6.40
C GLY A 304 -3.45 -34.72 -7.58
N THR A 305 -3.07 -34.39 -8.81
CA THR A 305 -3.86 -34.70 -10.02
C THR A 305 -3.27 -35.88 -10.81
N LYS A 306 -2.00 -35.82 -11.19
CA LYS A 306 -1.37 -36.86 -12.03
C LYS A 306 -0.91 -38.07 -11.21
N ARG A 307 -0.67 -37.90 -9.90
CA ARG A 307 -0.13 -38.93 -9.00
C ARG A 307 -1.00 -39.15 -7.75
N ALA A 308 -2.30 -38.91 -7.86
CA ALA A 308 -3.26 -38.96 -6.73
C ALA A 308 -3.23 -40.29 -5.95
N GLY A 309 -2.92 -41.41 -6.62
CA GLY A 309 -2.84 -42.74 -5.99
C GLY A 309 -1.59 -42.99 -5.13
N SER A 310 -0.54 -42.18 -5.29
CA SER A 310 0.73 -42.33 -4.56
C SER A 310 0.62 -41.92 -3.09
N ARG A 311 1.58 -42.33 -2.24
CA ARG A 311 1.64 -41.89 -0.83
C ARG A 311 1.75 -40.37 -0.74
N ALA A 312 2.55 -39.75 -1.60
CA ALA A 312 2.69 -38.30 -1.66
C ALA A 312 1.38 -37.61 -2.10
N GLY A 313 0.71 -38.14 -3.14
CA GLY A 313 -0.55 -37.61 -3.64
C GLY A 313 -1.66 -37.58 -2.58
N LYS A 314 -1.73 -38.60 -1.72
CA LYS A 314 -2.68 -38.66 -0.60
C LYS A 314 -2.45 -37.61 0.49
N LEU A 315 -1.23 -37.07 0.61
CA LEU A 315 -0.90 -36.03 1.59
C LEU A 315 -1.17 -34.61 1.07
N VAL A 316 -1.36 -34.44 -0.24
CA VAL A 316 -1.55 -33.11 -0.87
C VAL A 316 -2.69 -32.30 -0.26
N PRO A 317 -3.88 -32.86 0.05
CA PRO A 317 -4.95 -32.07 0.67
C PRO A 317 -4.51 -31.40 1.98
N ASP A 318 -3.84 -32.14 2.87
CA ASP A 318 -3.34 -31.60 4.15
C ASP A 318 -2.24 -30.55 3.92
N ARG A 319 -1.39 -30.73 2.89
CA ARG A 319 -0.38 -29.73 2.52
C ARG A 319 -1.00 -28.46 1.97
N LEU A 320 -2.10 -28.55 1.24
CA LEU A 320 -2.85 -27.38 0.79
C LEU A 320 -3.52 -26.65 1.97
N ASP A 321 -4.01 -27.37 2.98
CA ASP A 321 -4.51 -26.72 4.21
C ASP A 321 -3.41 -25.98 4.97
N ALA A 322 -2.21 -26.58 5.05
CA ALA A 322 -1.04 -25.91 5.60
C ALA A 322 -0.62 -24.70 4.76
N TYR A 323 -0.64 -24.81 3.43
CA TYR A 323 -0.33 -23.72 2.51
C TYR A 323 -1.25 -22.52 2.72
N TYR A 324 -2.57 -22.73 2.72
CA TYR A 324 -3.54 -21.66 2.95
C TYR A 324 -3.29 -20.97 4.30
N ARG A 325 -3.09 -21.76 5.36
CA ARG A 325 -2.81 -21.24 6.71
C ARG A 325 -1.52 -20.41 6.78
N THR A 326 -0.46 -20.86 6.11
CA THR A 326 0.82 -20.16 6.08
C THR A 326 0.72 -18.85 5.29
N VAL A 327 0.11 -18.89 4.11
CA VAL A 327 -0.05 -17.69 3.26
C VAL A 327 -1.00 -16.68 3.91
N SER A 328 -2.07 -17.14 4.56
CA SER A 328 -2.99 -16.27 5.31
C SER A 328 -2.51 -15.91 6.72
N ALA A 329 -1.28 -16.26 7.12
CA ALA A 329 -0.78 -16.02 8.48
C ALA A 329 -0.84 -14.54 8.92
N PRO A 330 -0.59 -13.52 8.05
CA PRO A 330 -0.75 -12.12 8.43
C PRO A 330 -2.17 -11.80 8.92
N TYR A 331 -3.20 -12.37 8.28
CA TYR A 331 -4.59 -12.20 8.72
C TYR A 331 -4.83 -12.80 10.11
N ALA A 332 -4.32 -14.00 10.37
CA ALA A 332 -4.44 -14.63 11.70
C ALA A 332 -3.77 -13.80 12.81
N ARG A 333 -2.72 -13.03 12.48
CA ARG A 333 -2.06 -12.07 13.39
C ARG A 333 -2.73 -10.69 13.44
N LYS A 334 -3.84 -10.48 12.72
CA LYS A 334 -4.53 -9.19 12.56
C LYS A 334 -3.69 -8.11 11.87
N SER A 335 -2.66 -8.50 11.12
CA SER A 335 -1.92 -7.61 10.22
C SER A 335 -2.71 -7.44 8.91
N TYR A 336 -3.85 -6.75 8.97
CA TYR A 336 -4.83 -6.70 7.89
C TYR A 336 -4.27 -6.13 6.57
N CYS A 337 -3.52 -5.03 6.63
CA CYS A 337 -2.92 -4.46 5.41
C CYS A 337 -1.89 -5.40 4.76
N GLU A 338 -1.08 -6.10 5.57
CA GLU A 338 -0.12 -7.10 5.07
C GLU A 338 -0.82 -8.36 4.52
N ALA A 339 -2.03 -8.65 4.99
CA ALA A 339 -2.81 -9.80 4.55
C ALA A 339 -3.44 -9.62 3.16
N LEU A 340 -3.53 -8.39 2.63
CA LEU A 340 -4.23 -8.13 1.36
C LEU A 340 -3.61 -8.87 0.18
N ALA A 341 -2.30 -8.73 -0.04
CA ALA A 341 -1.60 -9.40 -1.14
C ALA A 341 -1.71 -10.94 -1.09
N PRO A 342 -1.40 -11.62 0.04
CA PRO A 342 -1.54 -13.07 0.12
C PRO A 342 -2.99 -13.55 -0.02
N LEU A 343 -3.97 -12.85 0.57
CA LEU A 343 -5.39 -13.23 0.43
C LEU A 343 -5.90 -13.05 -1.01
N ARG A 344 -5.49 -11.98 -1.71
CA ARG A 344 -5.78 -11.80 -3.14
C ARG A 344 -5.19 -12.95 -3.97
N HIS A 345 -3.95 -13.36 -3.70
CA HIS A 345 -3.35 -14.52 -4.38
C HIS A 345 -4.16 -15.79 -4.15
N LEU A 346 -4.53 -16.10 -2.90
CA LEU A 346 -5.34 -17.29 -2.58
C LEU A 346 -6.69 -17.29 -3.33
N ARG A 347 -7.32 -16.13 -3.46
CA ARG A 347 -8.57 -15.96 -4.23
C ARG A 347 -8.41 -16.22 -5.74
N THR A 348 -7.21 -16.05 -6.31
CA THR A 348 -6.96 -16.36 -7.74
C THR A 348 -6.73 -17.84 -8.03
N LEU A 349 -6.46 -18.66 -7.00
CA LEU A 349 -6.12 -20.08 -7.16
C LEU A 349 -7.18 -20.93 -7.87
N PRO A 350 -8.51 -20.72 -7.71
CA PRO A 350 -9.52 -21.47 -8.46
C PRO A 350 -9.42 -21.32 -9.98
N GLY A 351 -8.72 -20.30 -10.47
CA GLY A 351 -8.45 -20.10 -11.90
C GLY A 351 -7.19 -20.80 -12.41
N THR A 352 -6.31 -21.27 -11.53
CA THR A 352 -4.99 -21.84 -11.89
C THR A 352 -4.77 -23.26 -11.38
N VAL A 353 -5.36 -23.62 -10.24
CA VAL A 353 -5.28 -24.94 -9.61
C VAL A 353 -6.60 -25.69 -9.82
N ASP A 354 -6.51 -27.01 -9.94
CA ASP A 354 -7.67 -27.87 -10.14
C ASP A 354 -8.74 -27.70 -9.04
N LYS A 355 -10.01 -27.54 -9.46
CA LYS A 355 -11.13 -27.26 -8.56
C LYS A 355 -11.43 -28.42 -7.60
N ALA A 356 -11.29 -29.66 -8.04
CA ALA A 356 -11.53 -30.82 -7.18
C ALA A 356 -10.46 -30.91 -6.09
N LEU A 357 -9.23 -30.52 -6.40
CA LEU A 357 -8.14 -30.48 -5.43
C LEU A 357 -8.31 -29.37 -4.38
N LEU A 358 -8.76 -28.18 -4.79
CA LEU A 358 -8.99 -27.07 -3.88
C LEU A 358 -10.19 -27.29 -2.95
N ALA A 359 -11.21 -28.04 -3.40
CA ALA A 359 -12.43 -28.30 -2.66
C ALA A 359 -13.08 -26.99 -2.14
N GLY A 360 -13.59 -26.97 -0.91
CA GLY A 360 -14.28 -25.81 -0.30
C GLY A 360 -13.37 -24.64 0.15
N ARG A 361 -12.04 -24.75 -0.02
CA ARG A 361 -11.07 -23.73 0.44
C ARG A 361 -11.23 -22.33 -0.19
N PRO A 362 -11.65 -22.17 -1.45
CA PRO A 362 -11.79 -20.83 -2.03
C PRO A 362 -12.76 -19.93 -1.25
N GLY A 363 -13.85 -20.51 -0.71
CA GLY A 363 -14.83 -19.77 0.07
C GLY A 363 -14.33 -19.28 1.44
N SER A 364 -13.24 -19.87 1.97
CA SER A 364 -12.70 -19.46 3.28
C SER A 364 -11.87 -18.18 3.23
N VAL A 365 -11.57 -17.66 2.04
CA VAL A 365 -10.72 -16.47 1.82
C VAL A 365 -11.53 -15.19 1.64
N GLU A 366 -12.79 -15.31 1.19
CA GLU A 366 -13.64 -14.16 0.84
C GLU A 366 -13.89 -13.24 2.06
N GLU A 367 -14.34 -13.80 3.19
CA GLU A 367 -14.62 -13.03 4.41
C GLU A 367 -13.34 -12.43 5.05
N PRO A 368 -12.22 -13.17 5.20
CA PRO A 368 -10.94 -12.59 5.61
C PRO A 368 -10.45 -11.43 4.73
N LEU A 369 -10.61 -11.54 3.40
CA LEU A 369 -10.20 -10.49 2.46
C LEU A 369 -11.10 -9.25 2.62
N ALA A 370 -12.42 -9.45 2.72
CA ALA A 370 -13.37 -8.37 2.98
C ALA A 370 -13.04 -7.63 4.30
N GLN A 371 -12.79 -8.38 5.38
CA GLN A 371 -12.37 -7.79 6.66
C GLN A 371 -11.05 -7.03 6.53
N SER A 372 -10.06 -7.61 5.84
CA SER A 372 -8.74 -7.00 5.72
C SER A 372 -8.78 -5.69 4.92
N LEU A 373 -9.60 -5.63 3.86
CA LEU A 373 -9.84 -4.39 3.11
C LEU A 373 -10.48 -3.32 3.98
N TYR A 374 -11.50 -3.70 4.76
CA TYR A 374 -12.16 -2.78 5.69
C TYR A 374 -11.20 -2.23 6.75
N GLU A 375 -10.49 -3.11 7.47
CA GLU A 375 -9.62 -2.71 8.57
C GLU A 375 -8.44 -1.87 8.07
N CYS A 376 -7.88 -2.21 6.90
CA CYS A 376 -6.80 -1.42 6.30
C CYS A 376 -7.30 -0.03 5.85
N GLY A 377 -8.47 0.04 5.20
CA GLY A 377 -9.11 1.30 4.84
C GLY A 377 -9.44 2.15 6.07
N ALA A 378 -10.02 1.55 7.10
CA ALA A 378 -10.39 2.22 8.35
C ALA A 378 -9.16 2.77 9.08
N ALA A 379 -8.04 2.03 9.07
CA ALA A 379 -6.79 2.51 9.62
C ALA A 379 -6.30 3.78 8.87
N GLY A 380 -6.46 3.85 7.55
CA GLY A 380 -6.05 4.99 6.73
C GLY A 380 -6.88 6.27 6.89
N LEU A 381 -8.03 6.21 7.56
CA LEU A 381 -8.94 7.35 7.72
C LEU A 381 -8.28 8.54 8.41
N GLY A 382 -8.38 9.72 7.78
CA GLY A 382 -7.83 10.98 8.29
C GLY A 382 -6.32 11.12 8.17
N ARG A 383 -5.59 10.14 7.62
CA ARG A 383 -4.14 10.27 7.39
C ARG A 383 -3.85 10.77 5.98
N SER A 384 -2.88 11.66 5.86
CA SER A 384 -2.32 12.03 4.55
C SER A 384 -1.69 10.80 3.88
N GLY A 385 -2.04 10.54 2.62
CA GLY A 385 -1.53 9.41 1.85
C GLY A 385 -2.06 8.02 2.25
N GLY A 386 -3.06 7.94 3.15
CA GLY A 386 -3.63 6.65 3.60
C GLY A 386 -4.49 5.92 2.56
N ALA A 387 -4.95 6.62 1.52
CA ALA A 387 -5.80 6.10 0.43
C ALA A 387 -6.93 5.12 0.87
N PRO A 388 -7.72 5.47 1.92
CA PRO A 388 -8.76 4.58 2.45
C PRO A 388 -9.84 4.24 1.42
N ASP A 389 -10.13 5.17 0.51
CA ASP A 389 -11.06 5.05 -0.61
C ASP A 389 -10.72 3.88 -1.53
N VAL A 390 -9.43 3.60 -1.79
CA VAL A 390 -9.00 2.49 -2.64
C VAL A 390 -9.46 1.16 -2.06
N TYR A 391 -9.23 0.94 -0.77
CA TYR A 391 -9.61 -0.30 -0.09
C TYR A 391 -11.12 -0.44 0.06
N PHE A 392 -11.80 0.65 0.41
CA PHE A 392 -13.26 0.63 0.55
C PHE A 392 -13.98 0.46 -0.80
N LYS A 393 -13.45 1.01 -1.89
CA LYS A 393 -13.99 0.81 -3.24
C LYS A 393 -13.80 -0.64 -3.72
N GLU A 394 -12.63 -1.23 -3.45
CA GLU A 394 -12.42 -2.65 -3.72
C GLU A 394 -13.36 -3.53 -2.89
N LEU A 395 -13.53 -3.22 -1.60
CA LEU A 395 -14.47 -3.90 -0.72
C LEU A 395 -15.90 -3.85 -1.25
N SER A 396 -16.41 -2.65 -1.57
CA SER A 396 -17.79 -2.46 -2.05
C SER A 396 -18.03 -3.10 -3.43
N SER A 397 -17.03 -3.06 -4.32
CA SER A 397 -17.15 -3.64 -5.67
C SER A 397 -17.00 -5.16 -5.67
N THR A 398 -16.13 -5.70 -4.83
CA THR A 398 -15.84 -7.13 -4.75
C THR A 398 -16.83 -7.87 -3.85
N PHE A 399 -17.19 -7.27 -2.72
CA PHE A 399 -17.98 -7.89 -1.65
C PHE A 399 -19.19 -7.03 -1.27
N PRO A 400 -20.10 -6.69 -2.22
CA PRO A 400 -21.21 -5.77 -1.95
C PRO A 400 -22.14 -6.24 -0.81
N GLY A 401 -22.27 -7.57 -0.62
CA GLY A 401 -23.11 -8.16 0.43
C GLY A 401 -22.40 -8.44 1.76
N SER A 402 -21.11 -8.09 1.91
CA SER A 402 -20.38 -8.35 3.15
C SER A 402 -20.84 -7.42 4.28
N ALA A 403 -20.87 -7.93 5.51
CA ALA A 403 -21.12 -7.13 6.71
C ALA A 403 -20.12 -5.98 6.89
N TYR A 404 -18.93 -6.07 6.29
CA TYR A 404 -17.92 -5.00 6.34
C TYR A 404 -18.24 -3.82 5.41
N THR A 405 -18.91 -4.06 4.28
CA THR A 405 -19.36 -3.00 3.37
C THR A 405 -20.36 -2.08 4.07
N ALA A 406 -21.27 -2.65 4.86
CA ALA A 406 -22.21 -1.89 5.67
C ALA A 406 -21.57 -1.07 6.81
N LYS A 407 -20.30 -1.34 7.17
CA LYS A 407 -19.57 -0.60 8.21
C LYS A 407 -18.80 0.61 7.68
N ILE A 408 -18.65 0.76 6.37
CA ILE A 408 -17.84 1.84 5.76
C ILE A 408 -18.40 3.21 6.15
N GLU A 409 -19.67 3.49 5.87
CA GLU A 409 -20.28 4.79 6.17
C GLU A 409 -20.22 5.13 7.67
N PRO A 410 -20.63 4.24 8.60
CA PRO A 410 -20.49 4.48 10.03
C PRO A 410 -19.06 4.79 10.48
N ALA A 411 -18.05 4.11 9.91
CA ALA A 411 -16.65 4.32 10.26
C ALA A 411 -16.15 5.70 9.80
N VAL A 412 -16.45 6.10 8.56
CA VAL A 412 -16.09 7.44 8.05
C VAL A 412 -16.81 8.52 8.85
N ALA A 413 -18.10 8.36 9.13
CA ALA A 413 -18.89 9.29 9.92
C ALA A 413 -18.32 9.46 11.35
N ALA A 414 -17.96 8.36 12.01
CA ALA A 414 -17.35 8.41 13.34
C ALA A 414 -15.97 9.09 13.33
N ALA A 415 -15.15 8.86 12.30
CA ALA A 415 -13.86 9.53 12.14
C ALA A 415 -14.03 11.05 11.98
N VAL A 416 -14.99 11.49 11.16
CA VAL A 416 -15.32 12.92 10.98
C VAL A 416 -15.78 13.54 12.30
N ARG A 417 -16.75 12.92 12.99
CA ARG A 417 -17.25 13.40 14.30
C ARG A 417 -16.14 13.56 15.32
N THR A 418 -15.28 12.55 15.46
CA THR A 418 -14.17 12.58 16.41
C THR A 418 -13.23 13.78 16.17
N ARG A 419 -12.98 14.12 14.90
CA ARG A 419 -12.09 15.24 14.53
C ARG A 419 -12.78 16.58 14.70
N VAL A 420 -14.08 16.65 14.38
CA VAL A 420 -14.91 17.81 14.70
C VAL A 420 -14.90 18.10 16.20
N ASP A 421 -15.10 17.07 17.05
CA ASP A 421 -15.12 17.22 18.51
C ASP A 421 -13.76 17.67 19.04
N THR A 422 -12.68 17.13 18.47
CA THR A 422 -11.30 17.51 18.82
C THR A 422 -11.02 19.00 18.60
N LEU A 423 -11.63 19.62 17.57
CA LEU A 423 -11.48 21.06 17.35
C LEU A 423 -12.03 21.90 18.52
N GLY A 424 -12.96 21.36 19.32
CA GLY A 424 -13.57 22.05 20.45
C GLY A 424 -12.85 21.87 21.80
N THR A 425 -12.02 20.84 21.97
CA THR A 425 -11.48 20.44 23.30
C THR A 425 -10.08 20.99 23.63
N GLY A 426 -9.54 21.91 22.83
CA GLY A 426 -8.40 22.76 23.20
C GLY A 426 -7.03 22.09 23.40
N GLY A 427 -6.83 20.83 22.98
CA GLY A 427 -5.60 20.06 23.28
C GLY A 427 -4.78 19.57 22.08
N ARG A 428 -5.25 19.70 20.83
CA ARG A 428 -4.50 19.30 19.61
C ARG A 428 -4.29 20.49 18.68
N ASP A 429 -3.27 20.40 17.84
CA ASP A 429 -3.05 21.34 16.75
C ASP A 429 -4.30 21.38 15.84
N HIS A 430 -5.00 22.51 15.89
CA HIS A 430 -6.19 22.77 15.09
C HIS A 430 -5.89 22.71 13.60
N CYS A 431 -4.68 23.08 13.18
CA CYS A 431 -4.27 23.03 11.78
C CYS A 431 -4.13 21.58 11.31
N ALA A 432 -3.39 20.74 12.05
CA ALA A 432 -3.27 19.32 11.73
C ALA A 432 -4.63 18.62 11.69
N THR A 433 -5.51 18.87 12.68
CA THR A 433 -6.86 18.30 12.72
C THR A 433 -7.71 18.73 11.52
N THR A 434 -7.50 19.96 11.02
CA THR A 434 -8.17 20.47 9.82
C THR A 434 -7.71 19.71 8.56
N GLU A 435 -6.43 19.38 8.45
CA GLU A 435 -5.93 18.55 7.34
C GLU A 435 -6.50 17.13 7.38
N GLU A 436 -6.60 16.52 8.57
CA GLU A 436 -7.26 15.21 8.72
C GLU A 436 -8.72 15.26 8.24
N LEU A 437 -9.45 16.34 8.58
CA LEU A 437 -10.83 16.55 8.12
C LEU A 437 -10.92 16.74 6.60
N ARG A 438 -9.95 17.40 5.97
CA ARG A 438 -9.90 17.49 4.50
C ARG A 438 -9.68 16.12 3.88
N ALA A 439 -8.78 15.30 4.41
CA ALA A 439 -8.58 13.93 3.92
C ALA A 439 -9.86 13.07 4.07
N LEU A 440 -10.59 13.21 5.18
CA LEU A 440 -11.88 12.55 5.37
C LEU A 440 -12.96 13.06 4.42
N ARG A 441 -12.99 14.36 4.11
CA ARG A 441 -13.88 14.94 3.10
C ARG A 441 -13.65 14.32 1.72
N GLU A 442 -12.39 14.19 1.30
CA GLU A 442 -12.05 13.55 0.02
C GLU A 442 -12.47 12.07 0.01
N THR A 443 -12.30 11.36 1.14
CA THR A 443 -12.77 9.96 1.27
C THR A 443 -14.29 9.86 1.09
N ALA A 444 -15.06 10.85 1.57
CA ALA A 444 -16.51 10.89 1.46
C ALA A 444 -17.03 11.43 0.10
N ALA A 445 -16.14 11.83 -0.82
CA ALA A 445 -16.50 12.48 -2.07
C ALA A 445 -17.28 11.55 -3.04
N PRO A 446 -18.07 12.10 -3.98
CA PRO A 446 -18.88 11.36 -4.95
C PRO A 446 -18.11 10.37 -5.83
N ASP A 447 -16.89 10.73 -6.21
CA ASP A 447 -15.97 9.92 -7.02
C ASP A 447 -15.23 8.85 -6.20
N ALA A 448 -15.25 8.98 -4.87
CA ALA A 448 -14.73 8.03 -3.91
C ALA A 448 -15.83 7.09 -3.38
N LEU A 449 -16.59 7.52 -2.36
CA LEU A 449 -17.61 6.71 -1.67
C LEU A 449 -19.04 7.25 -1.77
N ALA A 450 -19.22 8.48 -2.27
CA ALA A 450 -20.54 9.14 -2.39
C ALA A 450 -21.34 9.20 -1.08
N LEU A 451 -20.69 9.64 0.01
CA LEU A 451 -21.32 9.77 1.33
C LEU A 451 -21.70 11.23 1.62
N ASP A 452 -22.72 11.74 0.92
CA ASP A 452 -23.05 13.18 0.91
C ASP A 452 -23.30 13.78 2.31
N ALA A 453 -24.01 13.06 3.18
CA ALA A 453 -24.28 13.53 4.55
C ALA A 453 -22.98 13.66 5.38
N VAL A 454 -22.10 12.67 5.27
CA VAL A 454 -20.79 12.64 5.96
C VAL A 454 -19.86 13.70 5.37
N ARG A 455 -19.86 13.87 4.05
CA ARG A 455 -19.11 14.93 3.36
C ARG A 455 -19.55 16.32 3.85
N GLY A 456 -20.86 16.58 3.90
CA GLY A 456 -21.38 17.85 4.40
C GLY A 456 -21.01 18.12 5.86
N GLU A 457 -20.91 17.07 6.69
CA GLU A 457 -20.39 17.19 8.05
C GLU A 457 -18.90 17.51 8.08
N ALA A 458 -18.09 16.83 7.25
CA ALA A 458 -16.68 17.11 7.09
C ALA A 458 -16.43 18.53 6.58
N ASP A 459 -17.21 19.03 5.62
CA ASP A 459 -17.12 20.41 5.09
C ASP A 459 -17.33 21.46 6.18
N ARG A 460 -18.38 21.29 7.01
CA ARG A 460 -18.60 22.16 8.18
C ARG A 460 -17.45 22.05 9.17
N GLY A 461 -16.90 20.84 9.35
CA GLY A 461 -15.72 20.58 10.17
C GLY A 461 -14.48 21.34 9.67
N VAL A 462 -14.15 21.22 8.38
CA VAL A 462 -13.04 21.92 7.73
C VAL A 462 -13.21 23.43 7.87
N GLN A 463 -14.40 23.97 7.59
CA GLN A 463 -14.67 25.39 7.78
C GLN A 463 -14.40 25.84 9.22
N ARG A 464 -14.90 25.12 10.23
CA ARG A 464 -14.60 25.44 11.64
C ARG A 464 -13.10 25.32 11.93
N GLY A 465 -12.46 24.29 11.39
CA GLY A 465 -11.05 23.99 11.56
C GLY A 465 -10.12 25.07 10.99
N VAL A 466 -10.37 25.55 9.77
CA VAL A 466 -9.58 26.64 9.14
C VAL A 466 -9.62 27.89 10.00
N PHE A 467 -10.80 28.29 10.49
CA PHE A 467 -10.89 29.43 11.40
C PHE A 467 -10.12 29.16 12.70
N ALA A 468 -10.29 27.99 13.31
CA ALA A 468 -9.60 27.62 14.55
C ALA A 468 -8.06 27.62 14.37
N CYS A 469 -7.58 27.11 13.23
CA CYS A 469 -6.18 27.12 12.84
C CYS A 469 -5.64 28.55 12.72
N GLY A 470 -6.34 29.46 12.03
CA GLY A 470 -5.91 30.85 11.94
C GLY A 470 -5.91 31.57 13.30
N THR A 471 -6.88 31.30 14.19
CA THR A 471 -6.83 31.84 15.56
C THR A 471 -5.69 31.27 16.39
N HIS A 472 -5.37 29.99 16.22
CA HIS A 472 -4.26 29.33 16.89
C HIS A 472 -2.91 29.89 16.42
N GLN A 473 -2.73 30.08 15.11
CA GLN A 473 -1.57 30.74 14.54
C GLN A 473 -1.41 32.18 15.07
N PHE A 474 -2.52 32.93 15.18
CA PHE A 474 -2.51 34.27 15.77
C PHE A 474 -2.05 34.23 17.23
N GLY A 475 -2.61 33.34 18.05
CA GLY A 475 -2.24 33.19 19.46
C GLY A 475 -0.78 32.76 19.67
N ASN A 476 -0.22 32.03 18.72
CA ASN A 476 1.20 31.62 18.71
C ASN A 476 2.12 32.63 17.99
N GLU A 477 1.67 33.87 17.79
CA GLU A 477 2.43 34.97 17.19
C GLU A 477 2.88 34.73 15.73
N GLN A 478 2.29 33.74 15.04
CA GLN A 478 2.54 33.44 13.63
C GLN A 478 1.69 34.36 12.73
N PHE A 479 1.82 35.67 12.91
CA PHE A 479 0.87 36.64 12.35
C PHE A 479 0.76 36.63 10.82
N THR A 480 1.87 36.46 10.09
CA THR A 480 1.82 36.37 8.62
C THR A 480 0.98 35.18 8.16
N LYS A 481 1.18 33.99 8.77
CA LYS A 481 0.39 32.79 8.46
C LYS A 481 -1.07 32.95 8.87
N ALA A 482 -1.32 33.59 10.02
CA ALA A 482 -2.67 33.88 10.50
C ALA A 482 -3.43 34.79 9.53
N ALA A 483 -2.76 35.83 9.01
CA ALA A 483 -3.32 36.72 7.98
C ALA A 483 -3.67 35.94 6.71
N GLU A 484 -2.74 35.15 6.18
CA GLU A 484 -2.96 34.31 4.98
C GLU A 484 -4.11 33.32 5.17
N THR A 485 -4.13 32.61 6.30
CA THR A 485 -5.17 31.62 6.62
C THR A 485 -6.54 32.28 6.74
N MET A 486 -6.62 33.45 7.38
CA MET A 486 -7.89 34.17 7.57
C MET A 486 -8.36 34.86 6.28
N ASP A 487 -7.47 35.40 5.46
CA ASP A 487 -7.82 35.91 4.13
C ASP A 487 -8.33 34.77 3.23
N GLY A 488 -7.67 33.62 3.27
CA GLY A 488 -8.14 32.39 2.62
C GLY A 488 -9.53 31.98 3.11
N TYR A 489 -9.75 31.98 4.43
CA TYR A 489 -11.06 31.68 5.01
C TYR A 489 -12.17 32.60 4.48
N VAL A 490 -11.90 33.90 4.42
CA VAL A 490 -12.87 34.89 3.93
C VAL A 490 -13.19 34.69 2.46
N LYS A 491 -12.18 34.32 1.67
CA LYS A 491 -12.32 34.03 0.24
C LYS A 491 -13.12 32.75 0.00
N ASP A 492 -12.82 31.69 0.74
CA ASP A 492 -13.40 30.36 0.54
C ASP A 492 -14.78 30.23 1.19
N TYR A 493 -15.05 31.01 2.25
CA TYR A 493 -16.29 30.97 3.02
C TYR A 493 -16.93 32.36 3.23
N PRO A 494 -17.23 33.12 2.15
CA PRO A 494 -17.69 34.50 2.25
C PRO A 494 -19.06 34.64 2.96
N GLY A 495 -19.91 33.61 2.90
CA GLY A 495 -21.21 33.55 3.58
C GLY A 495 -21.16 33.04 5.02
N SER A 496 -19.97 32.76 5.57
CA SER A 496 -19.84 32.34 6.96
C SER A 496 -20.23 33.46 7.91
N GLY A 497 -20.96 33.14 8.98
CA GLY A 497 -21.20 34.07 10.10
C GLY A 497 -19.93 34.52 10.83
N ARG A 498 -18.78 33.90 10.53
CA ARG A 498 -17.46 34.28 11.06
C ARG A 498 -16.60 35.05 10.05
N ALA A 499 -17.08 35.31 8.83
CA ALA A 499 -16.29 35.95 7.78
C ALA A 499 -15.80 37.35 8.21
N ASP A 500 -16.64 38.15 8.87
CA ASP A 500 -16.24 39.47 9.37
C ASP A 500 -15.20 39.37 10.50
N HIS A 501 -15.36 38.40 11.41
CA HIS A 501 -14.38 38.19 12.46
C HIS A 501 -13.04 37.69 11.89
N ALA A 502 -13.07 36.82 10.88
CA ALA A 502 -11.86 36.39 10.16
C ALA A 502 -11.17 37.58 9.46
N ARG A 503 -11.94 38.46 8.79
CA ARG A 503 -11.40 39.72 8.23
C ARG A 503 -10.72 40.56 9.31
N ALA A 504 -11.35 40.72 10.46
CA ALA A 504 -10.76 41.45 11.59
C ALA A 504 -9.46 40.80 12.09
N ILE A 505 -9.43 39.47 12.25
CA ILE A 505 -8.23 38.74 12.67
C ILE A 505 -7.11 38.90 11.65
N SER A 506 -7.42 38.79 10.35
CA SER A 506 -6.45 39.05 9.28
C SER A 506 -5.85 40.45 9.42
N ILE A 507 -6.68 41.49 9.50
CA ILE A 507 -6.24 42.89 9.66
C ILE A 507 -5.35 43.05 10.89
N ALA A 508 -5.78 42.55 12.05
CA ALA A 508 -5.01 42.61 13.28
C ALA A 508 -3.66 41.87 13.14
N ALA A 509 -3.64 40.74 12.43
CA ALA A 509 -2.42 39.99 12.17
C ALA A 509 -1.46 40.75 11.23
N GLN A 510 -1.97 41.44 10.19
CA GLN A 510 -1.12 42.28 9.33
C GLN A 510 -0.47 43.42 10.13
N ILE A 511 -1.22 44.03 11.05
CA ILE A 511 -0.69 45.07 11.95
C ILE A 511 0.34 44.46 12.90
N ALA A 512 0.03 43.30 13.50
CA ALA A 512 0.89 42.60 14.45
C ALA A 512 2.20 42.08 13.85
N ALA A 513 2.23 41.77 12.55
CA ALA A 513 3.46 41.42 11.84
C ALA A 513 4.50 42.56 11.84
N LEU A 514 4.07 43.82 12.01
CA LEU A 514 4.96 45.01 12.08
C LEU A 514 5.00 45.63 13.48
N ASP A 515 3.93 45.52 14.26
CA ASP A 515 3.85 45.95 15.65
C ASP A 515 3.23 44.82 16.50
N PRO A 516 4.04 43.85 16.97
CA PRO A 516 3.56 42.67 17.69
C PRO A 516 2.69 42.98 18.92
N ALA A 517 2.79 44.18 19.49
CA ALA A 517 1.92 44.61 20.57
C ALA A 517 0.43 44.62 20.19
N ALA A 518 0.10 44.80 18.91
CA ALA A 518 -1.27 44.71 18.38
C ALA A 518 -1.82 43.27 18.40
N GLY A 519 -0.93 42.26 18.40
CA GLY A 519 -1.28 40.84 18.35
C GLY A 519 -1.45 40.18 19.72
N LYS A 520 -1.29 40.92 20.83
CA LYS A 520 -1.40 40.37 22.19
C LYS A 520 -2.78 39.78 22.53
N LYS A 521 -3.82 40.21 21.80
CA LYS A 521 -5.19 39.74 21.96
C LYS A 521 -5.85 39.61 20.60
N LEU A 522 -6.70 38.60 20.45
CA LEU A 522 -7.58 38.52 19.28
C LEU A 522 -8.51 39.74 19.24
N PRO A 523 -8.82 40.27 18.04
CA PRO A 523 -9.84 41.29 17.91
C PRO A 523 -11.19 40.74 18.39
N PRO A 524 -12.03 41.59 19.00
CA PRO A 524 -13.32 41.15 19.53
C PRO A 524 -14.22 40.68 18.38
N ALA A 525 -14.98 39.61 18.63
CA ALA A 525 -15.95 39.09 17.66
C ALA A 525 -17.16 40.00 17.48
N THR A 526 -17.48 40.78 18.51
CA THR A 526 -18.59 41.73 18.54
C THR A 526 -18.05 43.11 18.87
N GLU A 527 -18.47 44.11 18.11
CA GLU A 527 -18.06 45.49 18.38
C GLU A 527 -18.64 45.97 19.74
N PRO A 528 -17.86 46.72 20.53
CA PRO A 528 -18.39 47.36 21.72
C PRO A 528 -19.44 48.42 21.33
N GLY A 529 -20.54 48.43 22.09
CA GLY A 529 -21.53 49.52 22.02
C GLY A 529 -21.00 50.81 22.68
N GLY A 530 -21.73 51.91 22.48
CA GLY A 530 -21.44 53.21 23.11
C GLY A 530 -21.09 54.31 22.12
N ALA A 531 -20.68 55.47 22.67
CA ALA A 531 -20.33 56.64 21.88
C ALA A 531 -19.12 56.38 20.98
N ARG A 532 -19.16 56.92 19.76
CA ARG A 532 -18.08 56.82 18.77
C ARG A 532 -17.58 58.20 18.42
N MET A 533 -16.26 58.33 18.31
CA MET A 533 -15.60 59.59 18.02
C MET A 533 -15.27 59.61 16.55
N VAL A 534 -15.49 60.76 15.93
CA VAL A 534 -15.26 60.94 14.51
C VAL A 534 -13.76 61.13 14.30
N MET A 535 -13.18 60.31 13.43
CA MET A 535 -11.84 60.52 12.90
C MET A 535 -11.92 60.72 11.40
N VAL A 536 -11.54 61.93 10.95
CA VAL A 536 -11.44 62.24 9.53
C VAL A 536 -10.01 62.03 9.07
N VAL A 537 -9.82 61.07 8.16
CA VAL A 537 -8.52 60.75 7.56
C VAL A 537 -8.48 61.38 6.17
N SER A 538 -7.41 62.12 5.87
CA SER A 538 -7.18 62.76 4.57
C SER A 538 -5.90 62.19 3.94
N ASN A 539 -5.89 62.03 2.61
CA ASN A 539 -4.73 61.56 1.86
C ASN A 539 -4.11 62.70 1.05
N ASP A 540 -2.86 63.05 1.38
CA ASP A 540 -1.99 64.01 0.68
C ASP A 540 -0.88 63.27 -0.10
N ALA A 541 -1.11 62.00 -0.44
CA ALA A 541 -0.23 61.21 -1.27
C ALA A 541 -0.77 61.11 -2.71
N PRO A 542 0.12 61.10 -3.72
CA PRO A 542 -0.25 60.83 -5.11
C PRO A 542 -0.79 59.40 -5.31
N ASP A 543 -0.52 58.50 -4.36
CA ASP A 543 -0.96 57.12 -4.39
C ASP A 543 -2.20 56.89 -3.51
N ALA A 544 -2.99 55.87 -3.84
CA ALA A 544 -4.05 55.39 -2.95
C ALA A 544 -3.44 54.69 -1.73
N VAL A 545 -4.09 54.80 -0.57
CA VAL A 545 -3.59 54.30 0.72
C VAL A 545 -4.68 53.52 1.43
N ASP A 546 -4.36 52.31 1.86
CA ASP A 546 -5.14 51.55 2.81
C ASP A 546 -4.70 51.90 4.24
N LEU A 547 -5.64 52.33 5.07
CA LEU A 547 -5.46 52.47 6.51
C LEU A 547 -6.20 51.35 7.22
N LEU A 548 -5.42 50.46 7.82
CA LEU A 548 -5.85 49.37 8.68
C LEU A 548 -5.77 49.82 10.13
N TYR A 549 -6.71 49.39 10.96
CA TYR A 549 -6.72 49.70 12.38
C TYR A 549 -7.23 48.52 13.20
N THR A 550 -6.64 48.32 14.38
CA THR A 550 -7.09 47.34 15.39
C THR A 550 -7.00 47.92 16.80
N GLY A 551 -7.94 47.54 17.67
CA GLY A 551 -8.17 48.09 19.00
C GLY A 551 -9.52 47.60 19.54
N PRO A 552 -10.33 48.47 20.19
CA PRO A 552 -11.72 48.15 20.54
C PRO A 552 -12.57 47.68 19.34
N VAL A 553 -12.29 48.20 18.15
CA VAL A 553 -12.84 47.74 16.86
C VAL A 553 -11.70 47.55 15.87
N THR A 554 -11.93 46.73 14.86
CA THR A 554 -10.94 46.44 13.81
C THR A 554 -11.54 46.71 12.46
N GLY A 555 -10.78 47.33 11.56
CA GLY A 555 -11.30 47.66 10.24
C GLY A 555 -10.25 48.20 9.28
N ARG A 556 -10.75 48.57 8.11
CA ARG A 556 -9.98 49.03 6.96
C ARG A 556 -10.75 50.15 6.26
N ILE A 557 -10.03 51.20 5.88
CA ILE A 557 -10.51 52.17 4.90
C ILE A 557 -9.48 52.34 3.79
N THR A 558 -9.97 52.56 2.58
CA THR A 558 -9.14 52.85 1.41
C THR A 558 -9.37 54.30 1.01
N LEU A 559 -8.32 55.12 1.05
CA LEU A 559 -8.35 56.48 0.56
C LEU A 559 -7.83 56.52 -0.87
N LYS A 560 -8.55 57.22 -1.74
CA LYS A 560 -8.13 57.42 -3.14
C LYS A 560 -6.84 58.24 -3.20
N ALA A 561 -6.11 58.09 -4.31
CA ALA A 561 -4.99 58.94 -4.68
C ALA A 561 -5.41 60.42 -4.75
N CYS A 562 -4.56 61.32 -4.26
CA CYS A 562 -4.75 62.75 -4.42
C CYS A 562 -4.24 63.22 -5.79
N ALA A 563 -5.16 63.68 -6.64
CA ALA A 563 -4.82 64.27 -7.92
C ALA A 563 -4.08 65.61 -7.72
N GLY A 564 -2.81 65.66 -8.12
CA GLY A 564 -1.97 66.85 -8.03
C GLY A 564 -1.16 66.97 -6.73
N CYS A 565 -1.23 65.98 -5.83
CA CYS A 565 -0.30 65.89 -4.70
C CYS A 565 1.07 65.32 -5.15
N SER A 566 2.13 65.63 -4.40
CA SER A 566 3.51 65.25 -4.74
C SER A 566 4.23 64.63 -3.56
N TYR A 567 5.21 63.76 -3.83
CA TYR A 567 6.10 63.24 -2.79
C TYR A 567 6.89 64.37 -2.14
N TYR A 568 6.87 64.42 -0.81
CA TYR A 568 7.63 65.40 -0.03
C TYR A 568 9.11 65.00 0.04
N LYS A 569 10.04 65.96 0.03
CA LYS A 569 11.43 65.63 0.36
C LYS A 569 11.53 65.40 1.86
N ARG A 570 12.28 64.39 2.28
CA ARG A 570 12.50 64.11 3.71
C ARG A 570 13.13 65.29 4.46
N SER A 571 13.93 66.10 3.79
CA SER A 571 14.48 67.34 4.36
C SER A 571 13.40 68.38 4.71
N ASP A 572 12.27 68.37 4.00
CA ASP A 572 11.19 69.33 4.19
C ASP A 572 10.29 68.93 5.37
N THR A 573 10.16 67.64 5.65
CA THR A 573 9.37 67.13 6.79
C THR A 573 10.01 67.42 8.15
N LEU A 574 11.32 67.63 8.18
CA LEU A 574 12.08 68.00 9.38
C LEU A 574 12.05 69.51 9.69
N ARG A 575 11.48 70.34 8.81
CA ARG A 575 11.44 71.79 9.01
C ARG A 575 10.36 72.17 10.03
N PRO A 576 10.66 73.09 10.98
CA PRO A 576 9.65 73.66 11.86
C PRO A 576 8.49 74.27 11.04
N GLY A 577 7.26 73.83 11.30
CA GLY A 577 6.07 74.31 10.60
C GLY A 577 5.64 73.48 9.38
N PHE A 578 6.32 72.37 9.07
CA PHE A 578 5.82 71.41 8.08
C PHE A 578 4.42 70.91 8.46
N LYS A 579 3.45 71.15 7.58
CA LYS A 579 2.04 70.77 7.76
C LYS A 579 1.52 70.15 6.47
N PRO A 580 1.58 68.82 6.33
CA PRO A 580 0.86 68.14 5.27
C PRO A 580 -0.65 68.29 5.51
N CYS A 581 -1.44 68.20 4.45
CA CYS A 581 -2.86 68.54 4.43
C CYS A 581 -3.20 69.98 4.87
N SER A 582 -2.30 70.96 4.63
CA SER A 582 -2.53 72.37 5.01
C SER A 582 -3.42 73.16 4.04
N GLY A 583 -3.71 72.60 2.86
CA GLY A 583 -4.59 73.22 1.87
C GLY A 583 -6.08 73.17 2.24
N ALA A 584 -6.91 73.78 1.38
CA ALA A 584 -8.36 73.67 1.50
C ALA A 584 -8.76 72.20 1.57
N SER A 585 -9.61 71.87 2.55
CA SER A 585 -9.90 70.48 2.86
C SER A 585 -10.58 69.73 1.70
N SER A 586 -11.18 70.44 0.73
CA SER A 586 -11.74 69.87 -0.50
C SER A 586 -10.69 69.32 -1.49
N LYS A 587 -9.40 69.66 -1.31
CA LYS A 587 -8.32 69.23 -2.20
C LYS A 587 -7.85 67.80 -1.98
N TYR A 588 -8.15 67.22 -0.82
CA TYR A 588 -7.65 65.91 -0.42
C TYR A 588 -8.78 64.88 -0.39
N PRO A 589 -8.59 63.68 -0.94
CA PRO A 589 -9.47 62.55 -0.69
C PRO A 589 -9.57 62.27 0.81
N LYS A 590 -10.78 62.00 1.30
CA LYS A 590 -11.02 61.74 2.72
C LYS A 590 -11.89 60.54 2.94
N ALA A 591 -11.72 59.95 4.12
CA ALA A 591 -12.65 59.01 4.70
C ALA A 591 -12.91 59.42 6.15
N THR A 592 -14.16 59.26 6.56
CA THR A 592 -14.56 59.45 7.96
C THR A 592 -14.77 58.07 8.57
N ILE A 593 -14.16 57.83 9.74
CA ILE A 593 -14.39 56.63 10.52
C ILE A 593 -14.85 56.98 11.91
N GLU A 594 -15.67 56.11 12.49
CA GLU A 594 -16.20 56.24 13.83
C GLU A 594 -15.55 55.20 14.74
N LEU A 595 -14.80 55.66 15.72
CA LEU A 595 -14.03 54.79 16.60
C LEU A 595 -14.49 54.94 18.04
N PRO A 596 -14.79 53.85 18.78
CA PRO A 596 -14.95 53.89 20.24
C PRO A 596 -13.69 54.38 20.96
N PRO A 597 -13.80 54.84 22.22
CA PRO A 597 -12.64 55.26 22.98
C PRO A 597 -11.71 54.07 23.24
N GLY A 598 -10.41 54.27 23.14
CA GLY A 598 -9.43 53.23 23.41
C GLY A 598 -8.09 53.44 22.70
N GLN A 599 -7.23 52.43 22.84
CA GLN A 599 -5.93 52.37 22.19
C GLN A 599 -6.06 51.64 20.85
N TYR A 600 -5.50 52.24 19.81
CA TYR A 600 -5.51 51.71 18.46
C TYR A 600 -4.08 51.56 17.93
N HIS A 601 -3.86 50.45 17.24
CA HIS A 601 -2.71 50.21 16.39
C HIS A 601 -3.15 50.43 14.95
N LEU A 602 -2.43 51.28 14.23
CA LEU A 602 -2.75 51.69 12.88
C LEU A 602 -1.64 51.22 11.95
N LEU A 603 -2.01 50.68 10.78
CA LEU A 603 -1.09 50.34 9.71
C LEU A 603 -1.54 51.01 8.43
N GLN A 604 -0.67 51.83 7.87
CA GLN A 604 -0.83 52.40 6.53
C GLN A 604 -0.13 51.48 5.53
N LYS A 605 -0.76 51.25 4.40
CA LYS A 605 -0.20 50.52 3.26
C LYS A 605 -0.54 51.26 1.97
N ARG A 606 0.36 51.27 1.01
CA ARG A 606 0.01 51.65 -0.37
C ARG A 606 -1.08 50.68 -0.87
N ALA A 607 -2.17 51.21 -1.41
CA ALA A 607 -3.28 50.39 -1.90
C ALA A 607 -2.87 49.66 -3.18
N GLY A 608 -3.28 48.40 -3.33
CA GLY A 608 -3.01 47.59 -4.52
C GLY A 608 -1.63 46.94 -4.58
N THR A 609 -0.73 47.22 -3.63
CA THR A 609 0.50 46.44 -3.43
C THR A 609 0.25 45.37 -2.37
N GLY A 610 0.56 44.11 -2.68
CA GLY A 610 0.48 43.01 -1.72
C GLY A 610 1.42 43.20 -0.52
N PHE A 611 1.45 42.23 0.40
CA PHE A 611 2.52 42.17 1.40
C PHE A 611 3.87 42.02 0.67
N THR A 612 4.62 43.10 0.44
CA THR A 612 6.10 43.11 0.33
C THR A 612 6.60 44.35 -0.40
N THR A 613 7.09 45.34 0.37
CA THR A 613 8.44 45.91 0.24
C THR A 613 8.75 46.77 1.47
N SER A 614 9.99 46.72 1.98
CA SER A 614 10.43 47.63 3.05
C SER A 614 10.28 49.07 2.56
N GLY A 615 9.32 49.81 3.11
CA GLY A 615 8.99 51.18 2.72
C GLY A 615 7.51 51.42 2.43
N ASP A 616 6.76 50.44 1.94
CA ASP A 616 5.35 50.61 1.50
C ASP A 616 4.30 50.50 2.62
N THR A 617 4.77 50.24 3.84
CA THR A 617 3.91 50.03 4.99
C THR A 617 4.47 50.73 6.23
N LYS A 618 3.61 51.39 7.02
CA LYS A 618 4.02 52.10 8.24
C LYS A 618 3.02 51.87 9.38
N SER A 619 3.53 51.38 10.51
CA SER A 619 2.75 51.21 11.74
C SER A 619 2.83 52.45 12.65
N SER A 620 1.79 52.69 13.42
CA SER A 620 1.67 53.80 14.38
C SER A 620 0.62 53.49 15.45
N LYS A 621 0.59 54.28 16.53
CA LYS A 621 -0.34 54.11 17.66
C LYS A 621 -1.15 55.38 17.86
N ALA A 622 -2.40 55.20 18.26
CA ALA A 622 -3.36 56.27 18.47
C ALA A 622 -4.19 56.00 19.73
N THR A 623 -4.51 57.05 20.48
CA THR A 623 -5.47 56.98 21.59
C THR A 623 -6.69 57.82 21.25
N ILE A 624 -7.85 57.21 21.23
CA ILE A 624 -9.15 57.87 21.03
C ILE A 624 -9.80 58.06 22.40
N GLN A 625 -10.10 59.31 22.74
CA GLN A 625 -10.74 59.71 23.99
C GLN A 625 -12.15 60.21 23.70
N SER A 626 -13.07 59.96 24.64
CA SER A 626 -14.45 60.43 24.50
C SER A 626 -14.53 61.96 24.46
N GLY A 627 -15.44 62.50 23.65
CA GLY A 627 -15.73 63.95 23.57
C GLY A 627 -14.82 64.76 22.65
N TYR A 628 -14.01 64.09 21.82
CA TYR A 628 -13.10 64.73 20.88
C TYR A 628 -13.33 64.24 19.45
N ASP A 629 -13.16 65.14 18.49
CA ASP A 629 -13.01 64.78 17.09
C ASP A 629 -11.53 64.76 16.72
N TYR A 630 -11.20 63.83 15.85
CA TYR A 630 -9.84 63.56 15.42
C TYR A 630 -9.68 63.83 13.93
N THR A 631 -8.52 64.37 13.57
CA THR A 631 -8.13 64.51 12.16
C THR A 631 -6.78 63.87 11.97
N ASN A 632 -6.63 63.18 10.85
CA ASN A 632 -5.40 62.52 10.49
C ASN A 632 -5.05 62.81 9.02
N CYS A 633 -3.78 63.05 8.75
CA CYS A 633 -3.25 63.33 7.41
C CYS A 633 -2.21 62.29 7.05
N LEU A 634 -2.42 61.59 5.94
CA LEU A 634 -1.49 60.63 5.36
C LEU A 634 -0.68 61.33 4.26
N TYR A 635 0.64 61.16 4.25
CA TYR A 635 1.53 61.72 3.23
C TYR A 635 2.75 60.82 3.04
N VAL A 636 3.48 61.04 1.94
CA VAL A 636 4.61 60.20 1.52
C VAL A 636 5.86 61.03 1.27
N THR A 637 7.05 60.46 1.54
CA THR A 637 8.33 61.12 1.27
C THR A 637 9.14 60.42 0.17
N SER A 638 10.00 61.17 -0.52
CA SER A 638 10.76 60.72 -1.69
C SER A 638 11.84 59.65 -1.41
N SER A 639 12.09 59.30 -0.14
CA SER A 639 13.09 58.31 0.30
C SER A 639 12.53 57.22 1.21
N SER A 640 11.23 57.27 1.51
CA SER A 640 10.49 56.28 2.30
C SER A 640 9.03 56.37 1.91
N LEU A 641 8.46 55.27 1.43
CA LEU A 641 7.16 55.29 0.75
C LEU A 641 5.96 55.63 1.68
N LEU A 642 6.15 55.83 3.00
CA LEU A 642 5.21 56.43 3.97
C LEU A 642 6.00 57.03 5.17
N ASP A 643 5.80 58.32 5.51
CA ASP A 643 6.39 58.96 6.72
C ASP A 643 5.33 59.12 7.84
N PRO A 644 5.68 59.39 9.11
CA PRO A 644 4.78 59.17 10.23
C PRO A 644 3.52 60.02 10.16
N LEU A 645 2.42 59.44 10.65
CA LEU A 645 1.21 60.17 10.99
C LEU A 645 1.58 61.41 11.79
N ILE A 646 0.95 62.54 11.47
CA ILE A 646 0.90 63.63 12.44
C ILE A 646 0.20 63.06 13.69
N PRO A 647 0.75 63.25 14.90
CA PRO A 647 0.07 62.84 16.13
C PRO A 647 -1.38 63.33 16.10
N LEU A 648 -2.32 62.42 16.37
CA LEU A 648 -3.74 62.77 16.41
C LEU A 648 -3.93 63.97 17.31
N LYS A 649 -4.39 65.09 16.73
CA LYS A 649 -4.64 66.29 17.50
C LYS A 649 -6.11 66.29 17.92
N PRO A 650 -6.42 66.13 19.22
CA PRO A 650 -7.79 66.24 19.69
C PRO A 650 -8.29 67.64 19.38
N ARG A 651 -9.44 67.74 18.71
CA ARG A 651 -10.18 68.99 18.57
C ARG A 651 -11.30 68.93 19.61
N THR A 652 -11.28 69.84 20.57
CA THR A 652 -12.41 70.00 21.48
C THR A 652 -13.63 70.36 20.64
N GLY A 653 -14.65 69.51 20.65
CA GLY A 653 -15.94 69.82 20.07
C GLY A 653 -16.48 71.05 20.79
N GLY A 654 -16.45 72.20 20.13
CA GLY A 654 -17.30 73.31 20.54
C GLY A 654 -18.73 72.86 20.30
N ASN A 655 -19.54 72.84 21.36
CA ASN A 655 -20.99 72.63 21.28
C ASN A 655 -21.53 73.36 20.05
N SER A 656 -22.06 72.59 19.09
CA SER A 656 -22.99 73.10 18.08
C SER A 656 -24.40 72.89 18.58
#